data_AF-A0A3C0U928-F1
#
_entry.id   AF-A0A3C0U928-F1
#
_cell.length_a   1.000
_cell.length_b   1.000
_cell.length_c   1.000
_cell.angle_alpha   90.00
_cell.angle_beta   90.00
_cell.angle_gamma   90.00
#
_symmetry.space_group_name_H-M   'P 1'
#
loop_
_entity.id
_entity.type
_entity.pdbx_description
1 polymer ?
#
loop_
_entity_poly.entity_id
_entity_poly.type
_entity_poly.pdbx_seq_one_letter_code
_entity_poly.pdbx_strand_id
1 'polypeptide(L)'
;MKSTFIKRAIAAMAAVPMLAVGMILPFTASADEGGGLTDANLVAAYDFEDENDKGKDISGHNHDLSISDGVEYGKPGDYTSKVVQLRGDGKYMEFPTGLFDGMDNFTLEFASKSRMADSDNFFSFSIGNDNQKYFFSRLRPSSVYTSITKGSNGAEQGVSFNANTTSAWHTYRISVSPTLIAVFMDGQLRGINKNVTTKVSDLGTNLKATFGKSTWSGDKTYNGGIDNVKLWSATYVTDSMVWDGVTVPGSTESDVALPSEDALGDVIGWKSSDTAVMGDDGKIVANPTQDTEVTMTATVTAYGQTFTKDFTITVAAAITDAATAAERLLVDYQLAAGAKLPTDIPGASDAKVTWKSSDAELVGNDGTVVGTDGDTARSVDLTATVTLGDTTKTKTFKDLRVMPKNAQNIASYTRDGSVNGGTRVGNALHLAISRNGTSYEALNQNYGVLFAEANYIVDEANKTIDTTGAEIGRGIADPYLFRMADGKYAMVAVLTKYDTTKNHDSATERRTDGGQVLFLTSDNLYQWDDAPNDYEVTGRVKLTDDTTQFDKGTLTAGWDASAQNYRIGWKVNGASKYVTTKDFKSFTKPQSGPAFNKVSPDLTGIDNAQASNVMPIEQADASKLSERLGRVVNTKVEGPKQIDVSKAGADEAQKSKAELLEEITGMKADGSAVKTKSGRYSKGATARATYSDGSTFDFRVNWNADELDAIDTTKSGTYTIHGTIIQQNYSEQFPMMENRADPNIVFWKGKYYAMGTSDSGGMTTLYIRSSDTLAGLKDAKKGSNVDGGWKVDGQDTYLFGPKDKFGHQGYHWAPELHVIDGRLYCFLAAYPTGGAGDAKLSGSPNWAGPSAYVYELTGEDQDPTKTDNWTEHRVLNKNGKELNLKALTIDMTYFEVNGTSYVAWSQGDDTYAGARAGLYIAKTTKDKPWQVTSDPVRLAQPVYGWELSGVSEGPNVLVSSGKVYMVFSAQEVGAQYATGMMIADAKSDLTKADSWTKSNYPWLKNGTFANQQGLGHNSYFTDPYGDTYNVYHALLNGTGSRHAGILPVHFRADGTPIIDMTTSEELDQSKKDVTLTVTVKSKTVDSGVINAAPTLSGVDDVTVMVGDSFDPLSGVTATDEEDGDLTDSIKVIGSVDTTKAGEYELTYIVTDSQGAKTSKNRVVTVKTKDSGEAPDPNPGQPSNPNGSGDKADPSVNPTDKTDGDKTTTGSSQSEDKPQSLSRTGVAVVSLAGAAMLLAVAGIVLSIWRKRSV
;
A
#
# COMPACT_ATOMS: atom_id res chain seq x y z
N MET A 1 -18.58 -26.09 46.81
CA MET A 1 -18.86 -26.51 48.21
C MET A 1 -19.36 -25.30 49.01
N LYS A 2 -19.63 -25.43 50.31
CA LYS A 2 -20.27 -24.39 51.15
C LYS A 2 -19.26 -23.49 51.89
N SER A 3 -19.65 -22.21 52.04
CA SER A 3 -19.29 -21.27 53.15
C SER A 3 -17.79 -20.91 53.34
N THR A 4 -17.37 -19.92 54.16
CA THR A 4 -18.06 -19.17 55.24
C THR A 4 -17.53 -17.73 55.45
N PHE A 5 -18.34 -16.88 56.09
CA PHE A 5 -18.10 -15.51 56.58
C PHE A 5 -16.77 -15.21 57.29
N ILE A 6 -16.38 -13.92 57.25
CA ILE A 6 -15.93 -13.14 58.42
C ILE A 6 -16.80 -11.87 58.55
N LYS A 7 -16.93 -11.28 59.75
CA LYS A 7 -17.80 -10.12 60.06
C LYS A 7 -17.13 -9.10 61.00
N ARG A 8 -17.37 -7.81 60.70
CA ARG A 8 -17.47 -6.64 61.62
C ARG A 8 -16.27 -6.21 62.49
N ALA A 9 -15.91 -4.93 62.34
CA ALA A 9 -15.84 -3.97 63.44
C ALA A 9 -16.71 -2.74 63.07
N ILE A 10 -17.12 -1.89 64.02
CA ILE A 10 -18.18 -0.86 63.84
C ILE A 10 -17.88 0.44 64.59
N ALA A 11 -18.28 1.56 63.98
CA ALA A 11 -18.56 2.91 64.53
C ALA A 11 -17.40 3.80 65.06
N ALA A 12 -17.38 5.02 64.53
CA ALA A 12 -17.85 6.18 65.30
C ALA A 12 -18.73 7.07 64.38
N MET A 13 -19.79 7.68 64.93
CA MET A 13 -20.61 8.69 64.22
C MET A 13 -20.33 10.08 64.79
N ALA A 14 -20.41 11.10 63.94
CA ALA A 14 -20.76 12.46 64.34
C ALA A 14 -21.85 12.95 63.37
N ALA A 15 -22.91 13.57 63.89
CA ALA A 15 -24.09 13.93 63.10
C ALA A 15 -24.59 15.33 63.45
N VAL A 16 -24.77 16.17 62.42
CA VAL A 16 -25.39 17.50 62.43
C VAL A 16 -26.21 17.57 61.12
N PRO A 17 -27.43 18.14 61.10
CA PRO A 17 -28.50 17.54 60.31
C PRO A 17 -28.60 18.05 58.86
N MET A 18 -29.01 17.16 57.95
CA MET A 18 -29.69 17.58 56.73
C MET A 18 -31.02 18.24 57.12
N LEU A 19 -31.21 19.52 56.78
CA LEU A 19 -32.55 20.07 56.72
C LEU A 19 -33.28 19.38 55.57
N ALA A 20 -34.35 18.65 55.88
CA ALA A 20 -35.33 18.22 54.89
C ALA A 20 -36.15 19.43 54.43
N VAL A 21 -35.55 20.30 53.61
CA VAL A 21 -36.31 21.24 52.79
C VAL A 21 -37.05 20.41 51.76
N GLY A 22 -38.31 20.10 52.07
CA GLY A 22 -39.21 19.46 51.13
C GLY A 22 -39.53 20.42 49.99
N MET A 23 -38.66 20.49 48.98
CA MET A 23 -39.08 20.95 47.67
C MET A 23 -40.12 19.97 47.14
N ILE A 24 -41.38 20.33 47.33
CA ILE A 24 -42.48 19.82 46.52
C ILE A 24 -42.22 20.39 45.12
N LEU A 25 -41.38 19.70 44.35
CA LEU A 25 -41.37 19.87 42.91
C LEU A 25 -42.79 19.54 42.44
N PRO A 26 -43.47 20.44 41.71
CA PRO A 26 -44.65 20.01 40.99
C PRO A 26 -44.19 18.95 39.99
N PHE A 27 -44.78 17.77 40.05
CA PHE A 27 -44.88 16.94 38.85
C PHE A 27 -45.77 17.72 37.87
N THR A 28 -45.15 18.61 37.08
CA THR A 28 -45.67 18.92 35.76
C THR A 28 -45.84 17.59 35.04
N ALA A 29 -46.99 17.39 34.41
CA ALA A 29 -47.28 16.12 33.75
C ALA A 29 -46.18 15.75 32.76
N SER A 30 -45.97 14.45 32.57
CA SER A 30 -45.26 13.96 31.38
C SER A 30 -45.84 14.63 30.14
N ALA A 31 -45.00 14.89 29.14
CA ALA A 31 -45.51 15.14 27.80
C ALA A 31 -46.45 13.99 27.39
N ASP A 32 -47.51 14.32 26.68
CA ASP A 32 -48.63 13.43 26.41
C ASP A 32 -48.18 12.23 25.56
N GLU A 33 -48.38 11.00 26.05
CA GLU A 33 -47.80 9.77 25.46
C GLU A 33 -48.26 9.51 24.01
N GLY A 34 -49.33 10.21 23.57
CA GLY A 34 -49.83 10.20 22.19
C GLY A 34 -48.93 10.88 21.15
N GLY A 35 -47.86 11.58 21.54
CA GLY A 35 -46.90 12.21 20.60
C GLY A 35 -47.56 13.17 19.61
N GLY A 36 -48.56 13.92 20.07
CA GLY A 36 -49.33 14.91 19.31
C GLY A 36 -50.69 14.41 18.78
N LEU A 37 -50.94 13.10 18.84
CA LEU A 37 -52.21 12.50 18.45
C LEU A 37 -53.18 12.52 19.63
N THR A 38 -54.36 13.09 19.45
CA THR A 38 -55.39 13.24 20.48
C THR A 38 -56.78 13.04 19.89
N ASP A 39 -57.78 12.75 20.71
CA ASP A 39 -59.18 12.70 20.27
C ASP A 39 -59.67 14.05 19.69
N ALA A 40 -59.03 15.17 20.07
CA ALA A 40 -59.34 16.51 19.58
C ALA A 40 -58.77 16.82 18.19
N ASN A 41 -57.86 15.99 17.66
CA ASN A 41 -57.34 16.08 16.29
C ASN A 41 -57.50 14.78 15.48
N LEU A 42 -58.26 13.81 16.01
CA LEU A 42 -58.74 12.66 15.25
C LEU A 42 -59.72 13.15 14.17
N VAL A 43 -59.49 12.72 12.93
CA VAL A 43 -60.33 13.06 11.78
C VAL A 43 -61.26 11.89 11.44
N ALA A 44 -60.73 10.66 11.43
CA ALA A 44 -61.53 9.48 11.13
C ALA A 44 -60.91 8.22 11.75
N ALA A 45 -61.74 7.24 12.08
CA ALA A 45 -61.32 5.95 12.62
C ALA A 45 -62.20 4.80 12.12
N TYR A 46 -61.61 3.62 11.91
CA TYR A 46 -62.29 2.42 11.41
C TYR A 46 -61.65 1.16 12.02
N ASP A 47 -62.40 0.42 12.85
CA ASP A 47 -61.96 -0.85 13.45
C ASP A 47 -62.40 -2.09 12.64
N PHE A 48 -63.31 -1.90 11.68
CA PHE A 48 -63.92 -2.95 10.88
C PHE A 48 -64.56 -4.11 11.69
N GLU A 49 -64.99 -3.90 12.93
CA GLU A 49 -65.53 -4.99 13.78
C GLU A 49 -67.05 -5.23 13.65
N ASP A 50 -67.82 -4.38 12.96
CA ASP A 50 -69.21 -4.69 12.55
C ASP A 50 -69.30 -5.00 11.04
N GLU A 51 -70.02 -6.07 10.70
CA GLU A 51 -70.25 -6.51 9.32
C GLU A 51 -71.39 -5.74 8.63
N ASN A 52 -72.14 -4.93 9.37
CA ASN A 52 -73.20 -4.06 8.87
C ASN A 52 -72.71 -2.62 8.59
N ASP A 53 -71.62 -2.21 9.25
CA ASP A 53 -71.05 -0.84 9.22
C ASP A 53 -69.68 -0.82 8.50
N LYS A 54 -69.52 -1.62 7.43
CA LYS A 54 -68.24 -1.82 6.72
C LYS A 54 -67.65 -0.52 6.16
N GLY A 55 -66.71 0.06 6.89
CA GLY A 55 -66.01 1.29 6.50
C GLY A 55 -66.63 2.59 6.99
N LYS A 56 -67.68 2.53 7.83
CA LYS A 56 -68.22 3.73 8.50
C LYS A 56 -67.24 4.26 9.54
N ASP A 57 -67.19 5.58 9.66
CA ASP A 57 -66.29 6.28 10.58
C ASP A 57 -66.81 6.22 12.04
N ILE A 58 -66.01 5.59 12.91
CA ILE A 58 -66.28 5.47 14.35
C ILE A 58 -65.69 6.61 15.20
N SER A 59 -65.02 7.62 14.60
CA SER A 59 -64.61 8.82 15.33
C SER A 59 -65.78 9.72 15.73
N GLY A 60 -66.92 9.60 15.02
CA GLY A 60 -68.10 10.43 15.19
C GLY A 60 -68.20 11.62 14.21
N HIS A 61 -67.24 11.77 13.30
CA HIS A 61 -67.25 12.84 12.29
C HIS A 61 -68.03 12.48 11.01
N ASN A 62 -68.37 11.20 10.80
CA ASN A 62 -69.13 10.65 9.67
C ASN A 62 -68.35 10.68 8.34
N HIS A 63 -67.04 10.50 8.41
CA HIS A 63 -66.16 10.42 7.24
C HIS A 63 -66.10 9.00 6.65
N ASP A 64 -67.26 8.44 6.31
CA ASP A 64 -67.42 7.04 5.88
C ASP A 64 -66.65 6.70 4.59
N LEU A 65 -65.97 5.55 4.58
CA LEU A 65 -65.24 5.01 3.43
C LEU A 65 -66.21 4.48 2.36
N SER A 66 -65.95 4.84 1.11
CA SER A 66 -66.52 4.15 -0.04
C SER A 66 -65.74 2.87 -0.31
N ILE A 67 -66.38 1.70 -0.16
CA ILE A 67 -65.76 0.38 -0.41
C ILE A 67 -66.24 -0.17 -1.76
N SER A 68 -65.31 -0.61 -2.61
CA SER A 68 -65.61 -1.18 -3.93
C SER A 68 -66.36 -2.52 -3.86
N ASP A 69 -67.20 -2.80 -4.87
CA ASP A 69 -68.02 -4.02 -4.94
C ASP A 69 -67.20 -5.31 -4.81
N GLY A 70 -67.67 -6.23 -3.94
CA GLY A 70 -67.07 -7.55 -3.77
C GLY A 70 -65.72 -7.56 -3.05
N VAL A 71 -65.42 -6.54 -2.24
CA VAL A 71 -64.35 -6.60 -1.23
C VAL A 71 -64.69 -7.65 -0.16
N GLU A 72 -63.73 -8.49 0.18
CA GLU A 72 -63.88 -9.49 1.24
C GLU A 72 -63.77 -8.84 2.63
N TYR A 73 -64.54 -9.37 3.59
CA TYR A 73 -64.60 -8.87 4.96
C TYR A 73 -64.67 -10.06 5.94
N GLY A 74 -63.93 -9.97 7.05
CA GLY A 74 -64.03 -10.92 8.16
C GLY A 74 -62.68 -11.23 8.79
N LYS A 75 -62.68 -12.14 9.77
CA LYS A 75 -61.48 -12.54 10.52
C LYS A 75 -60.68 -13.62 9.75
N PRO A 76 -59.43 -13.35 9.33
CA PRO A 76 -58.58 -14.37 8.74
C PRO A 76 -57.98 -15.26 9.83
N GLY A 77 -57.64 -16.50 9.50
CA GLY A 77 -57.06 -17.47 10.45
C GLY A 77 -55.65 -17.13 10.96
N ASP A 78 -55.04 -16.06 10.45
CA ASP A 78 -53.70 -15.57 10.79
C ASP A 78 -53.72 -14.24 11.58
N TYR A 79 -54.86 -13.86 12.17
CA TYR A 79 -55.03 -12.59 12.88
C TYR A 79 -56.14 -12.62 13.96
N THR A 80 -56.21 -11.57 14.79
CA THR A 80 -57.09 -11.49 15.97
C THR A 80 -58.41 -10.77 15.74
N SER A 81 -58.42 -9.69 14.97
CA SER A 81 -59.61 -8.89 14.61
C SER A 81 -60.27 -9.37 13.31
N LYS A 82 -61.45 -8.85 13.00
CA LYS A 82 -62.00 -8.81 11.64
C LYS A 82 -61.25 -7.76 10.83
N VAL A 83 -61.13 -7.96 9.52
CA VAL A 83 -60.37 -7.04 8.65
C VAL A 83 -61.04 -6.88 7.29
N VAL A 84 -60.68 -5.82 6.58
CA VAL A 84 -60.96 -5.70 5.14
C VAL A 84 -59.87 -6.41 4.35
N GLN A 85 -60.27 -7.23 3.38
CA GLN A 85 -59.39 -7.99 2.50
C GLN A 85 -59.54 -7.47 1.06
N LEU A 86 -58.57 -6.65 0.62
CA LEU A 86 -58.50 -6.16 -0.75
C LEU A 86 -57.89 -7.26 -1.62
N ARG A 87 -58.74 -8.13 -2.17
CA ARG A 87 -58.33 -9.35 -2.91
C ARG A 87 -58.88 -9.34 -4.34
N GLY A 88 -57.96 -9.48 -5.29
CA GLY A 88 -58.27 -9.49 -6.73
C GLY A 88 -58.33 -8.09 -7.34
N ASP A 89 -58.48 -8.05 -8.66
CA ASP A 89 -58.34 -6.82 -9.43
C ASP A 89 -59.47 -5.82 -9.14
N GLY A 90 -59.10 -4.55 -9.03
CA GLY A 90 -60.05 -3.45 -8.86
C GLY A 90 -60.62 -3.29 -7.44
N LYS A 91 -60.09 -4.00 -6.43
CA LYS A 91 -60.51 -3.83 -5.03
C LYS A 91 -59.79 -2.68 -4.34
N TYR A 92 -60.56 -1.78 -3.75
CA TYR A 92 -60.06 -0.64 -2.97
C TYR A 92 -61.09 -0.12 -1.96
N MET A 93 -60.62 0.73 -1.05
CA MET A 93 -61.43 1.65 -0.24
C MET A 93 -61.02 3.10 -0.56
N GLU A 94 -61.95 4.05 -0.53
CA GLU A 94 -61.72 5.47 -0.81
C GLU A 94 -62.32 6.32 0.32
N PHE A 95 -61.52 7.18 0.93
CA PHE A 95 -62.00 8.22 1.86
C PHE A 95 -62.91 9.21 1.12
N PRO A 96 -63.81 9.93 1.83
CA PRO A 96 -64.59 11.01 1.24
C PRO A 96 -63.73 11.95 0.38
N THR A 97 -64.09 12.11 -0.90
CA THR A 97 -63.31 12.92 -1.84
C THR A 97 -63.15 14.35 -1.33
N GLY A 98 -61.91 14.82 -1.23
CA GLY A 98 -61.57 16.12 -0.66
C GLY A 98 -61.27 16.13 0.84
N LEU A 99 -61.34 15.01 1.56
CA LEU A 99 -61.01 14.96 3.00
C LEU A 99 -59.59 15.46 3.33
N PHE A 100 -58.64 15.24 2.42
CA PHE A 100 -57.25 15.67 2.56
C PHE A 100 -56.96 17.06 1.95
N ASP A 101 -57.96 17.77 1.43
CA ASP A 101 -57.77 19.09 0.81
C ASP A 101 -57.24 20.10 1.84
N GLY A 102 -56.00 20.57 1.64
CA GLY A 102 -55.33 21.49 2.57
C GLY A 102 -54.86 20.86 3.88
N MET A 103 -54.95 19.53 4.03
CA MET A 103 -54.46 18.79 5.20
C MET A 103 -52.92 18.64 5.14
N ASP A 104 -52.22 19.76 5.18
CA ASP A 104 -50.76 19.86 5.05
C ASP A 104 -49.97 19.15 6.16
N ASN A 105 -50.63 18.84 7.29
CA ASN A 105 -50.10 18.02 8.38
C ASN A 105 -51.10 16.89 8.67
N PHE A 106 -50.64 15.63 8.66
CA PHE A 106 -51.48 14.49 9.04
C PHE A 106 -50.66 13.30 9.57
N THR A 107 -51.34 12.42 10.30
CA THR A 107 -50.83 11.09 10.63
C THR A 107 -51.86 10.04 10.27
N LEU A 108 -51.44 9.02 9.51
CA LEU A 108 -52.24 7.86 9.14
C LEU A 108 -51.66 6.60 9.81
N GLU A 109 -52.43 5.98 10.69
CA GLU A 109 -52.14 4.67 11.28
C GLU A 109 -53.03 3.60 10.64
N PHE A 110 -52.47 2.42 10.37
CA PHE A 110 -53.23 1.24 9.94
C PHE A 110 -52.43 -0.04 10.15
N ALA A 111 -53.11 -1.13 10.49
CA ALA A 111 -52.54 -2.47 10.41
C ALA A 111 -52.67 -3.01 8.98
N SER A 112 -51.62 -3.65 8.45
CA SER A 112 -51.68 -4.29 7.14
C SER A 112 -50.83 -5.55 7.02
N LYS A 113 -51.30 -6.44 6.15
CA LYS A 113 -50.60 -7.64 5.68
C LYS A 113 -50.56 -7.63 4.16
N SER A 114 -49.41 -7.23 3.61
CA SER A 114 -49.17 -7.23 2.16
C SER A 114 -49.06 -8.66 1.62
N ARG A 115 -49.57 -8.87 0.40
CA ARG A 115 -49.47 -10.10 -0.37
C ARG A 115 -48.99 -9.84 -1.81
N MET A 116 -48.37 -8.68 -2.05
CA MET A 116 -47.75 -8.29 -3.32
C MET A 116 -46.36 -8.91 -3.49
N ALA A 117 -45.89 -9.05 -4.73
CA ALA A 117 -44.49 -9.41 -5.00
C ALA A 117 -43.58 -8.16 -5.02
N ASP A 118 -42.29 -8.33 -4.74
CA ASP A 118 -41.30 -7.24 -4.85
C ASP A 118 -41.17 -6.67 -6.28
N SER A 119 -41.50 -7.49 -7.29
CA SER A 119 -41.55 -7.11 -8.70
C SER A 119 -42.75 -6.24 -9.09
N ASP A 120 -43.75 -6.11 -8.23
CA ASP A 120 -45.01 -5.46 -8.58
C ASP A 120 -44.96 -3.94 -8.40
N ASN A 121 -45.53 -3.21 -9.35
CA ASN A 121 -45.84 -1.79 -9.21
C ASN A 121 -47.30 -1.64 -8.78
N PHE A 122 -47.49 -0.93 -7.67
CA PHE A 122 -48.74 -0.72 -6.95
C PHE A 122 -48.52 0.36 -5.90
N PHE A 123 -49.61 0.98 -5.44
CA PHE A 123 -49.65 1.72 -4.17
C PHE A 123 -50.62 1.00 -3.22
N SER A 124 -50.20 0.80 -1.96
CA SER A 124 -51.05 0.25 -0.90
C SER A 124 -51.93 1.33 -0.26
N PHE A 125 -51.44 2.57 -0.23
CA PHE A 125 -52.22 3.77 0.06
C PHE A 125 -51.78 4.89 -0.88
N SER A 126 -52.69 5.74 -1.37
CA SER A 126 -52.35 6.92 -2.16
C SER A 126 -53.29 8.09 -1.92
N ILE A 127 -52.80 9.32 -2.11
CA ILE A 127 -53.60 10.55 -2.17
C ILE A 127 -53.24 11.29 -3.46
N GLY A 128 -54.21 11.57 -4.34
CA GLY A 128 -53.95 12.31 -5.57
C GLY A 128 -55.03 12.11 -6.63
N ASN A 129 -54.94 12.89 -7.71
CA ASN A 129 -55.88 12.84 -8.83
C ASN A 129 -55.24 12.34 -10.14
N ASP A 130 -53.92 12.32 -10.24
CA ASP A 130 -53.17 11.90 -11.43
C ASP A 130 -51.76 11.37 -11.09
N ASN A 131 -50.99 11.04 -12.13
CA ASN A 131 -49.62 10.54 -12.03
C ASN A 131 -48.52 11.63 -12.09
N GLN A 132 -48.88 12.90 -11.93
CA GLN A 132 -47.96 14.03 -11.80
C GLN A 132 -47.95 14.57 -10.36
N LYS A 133 -49.10 14.51 -9.68
CA LYS A 133 -49.32 15.03 -8.32
C LYS A 133 -49.95 13.96 -7.42
N TYR A 134 -49.13 13.33 -6.59
CA TYR A 134 -49.58 12.29 -5.67
C TYR A 134 -48.69 12.14 -4.43
N PHE A 135 -49.31 11.71 -3.33
CA PHE A 135 -48.69 11.04 -2.19
C PHE A 135 -48.95 9.54 -2.31
N PHE A 136 -48.03 8.68 -1.86
CA PHE A 136 -48.29 7.25 -1.73
C PHE A 136 -47.47 6.56 -0.65
N SER A 137 -47.93 5.37 -0.27
CA SER A 137 -47.14 4.35 0.40
C SER A 137 -47.25 3.02 -0.34
N ARG A 138 -46.14 2.26 -0.39
CA ARG A 138 -46.01 0.96 -1.06
C ARG A 138 -45.34 -0.04 -0.12
N LEU A 139 -46.11 -1.01 0.34
CA LEU A 139 -45.68 -2.10 1.23
C LEU A 139 -45.30 -3.37 0.43
N ARG A 140 -44.00 -3.56 0.13
CA ARG A 140 -43.45 -4.77 -0.51
C ARG A 140 -42.90 -5.76 0.54
N PRO A 141 -42.69 -7.05 0.20
CA PRO A 141 -42.05 -8.03 1.08
C PRO A 141 -40.69 -7.58 1.62
N SER A 142 -39.81 -7.07 0.75
CA SER A 142 -38.43 -6.64 1.07
C SER A 142 -38.28 -5.20 1.55
N SER A 143 -39.29 -4.35 1.34
CA SER A 143 -39.12 -2.90 1.42
C SER A 143 -40.43 -2.14 1.62
N VAL A 144 -40.35 -1.01 2.32
CA VAL A 144 -41.42 -0.02 2.40
C VAL A 144 -40.92 1.27 1.76
N TYR A 145 -41.74 1.89 0.92
CA TYR A 145 -41.45 3.22 0.34
C TYR A 145 -42.69 4.10 0.47
N THR A 146 -42.52 5.32 0.99
CA THR A 146 -43.59 6.30 1.20
C THR A 146 -43.09 7.69 0.78
N SER A 147 -43.83 8.38 -0.09
CA SER A 147 -43.32 9.54 -0.82
C SER A 147 -44.42 10.49 -1.30
N ILE A 148 -44.06 11.76 -1.53
CA ILE A 148 -44.91 12.79 -2.14
C ILE A 148 -44.23 13.41 -3.36
N THR A 149 -44.99 13.77 -4.40
CA THR A 149 -44.48 14.50 -5.56
C THR A 149 -45.50 15.49 -6.11
N LYS A 150 -44.98 16.59 -6.66
CA LYS A 150 -45.71 17.56 -7.51
C LYS A 150 -45.17 17.63 -8.95
N GLY A 151 -44.31 16.69 -9.33
CA GLY A 151 -43.61 16.62 -10.63
C GLY A 151 -43.36 15.19 -11.12
N SER A 152 -44.28 14.26 -10.82
CA SER A 152 -44.16 12.82 -11.10
C SER A 152 -42.94 12.14 -10.44
N ASN A 153 -42.64 10.90 -10.84
CA ASN A 153 -41.74 10.01 -10.11
C ASN A 153 -40.29 10.51 -9.95
N GLY A 154 -39.76 11.25 -10.93
CA GLY A 154 -38.42 11.85 -10.88
C GLY A 154 -38.27 13.02 -9.88
N ALA A 155 -39.37 13.48 -9.27
CA ALA A 155 -39.42 14.55 -8.28
C ALA A 155 -39.97 14.09 -6.92
N GLU A 156 -39.96 12.78 -6.66
CA GLU A 156 -40.44 12.18 -5.42
C GLU A 156 -39.59 12.54 -4.19
N GLN A 157 -40.26 13.02 -3.15
CA GLN A 157 -39.70 13.39 -1.85
C GLN A 157 -40.29 12.44 -0.80
N GLY A 158 -39.50 11.52 -0.28
CA GLY A 158 -40.01 10.45 0.58
C GLY A 158 -38.94 9.69 1.31
N VAL A 159 -39.33 8.56 1.91
CA VAL A 159 -38.41 7.65 2.62
C VAL A 159 -38.67 6.20 2.24
N SER A 160 -37.58 5.47 2.00
CA SER A 160 -37.55 4.05 1.71
C SER A 160 -36.68 3.32 2.73
N PHE A 161 -37.09 2.14 3.17
CA PHE A 161 -36.29 1.29 4.05
C PHE A 161 -36.52 -0.21 3.78
N ASN A 162 -35.49 -1.01 4.08
CA ASN A 162 -35.57 -2.46 4.00
C ASN A 162 -36.45 -3.02 5.14
N ALA A 163 -37.34 -3.93 4.78
CA ALA A 163 -38.28 -4.59 5.67
C ALA A 163 -38.33 -6.10 5.37
N ASN A 164 -38.93 -6.87 6.27
CA ASN A 164 -39.38 -8.22 5.96
C ASN A 164 -40.84 -8.32 6.37
N THR A 165 -41.74 -7.94 5.45
CA THR A 165 -43.20 -7.94 5.68
C THR A 165 -43.84 -9.29 5.32
N THR A 166 -43.01 -10.26 4.89
CA THR A 166 -43.42 -11.50 4.23
C THR A 166 -44.37 -12.33 5.08
N SER A 167 -45.64 -12.39 4.67
CA SER A 167 -46.69 -13.17 5.36
C SER A 167 -46.91 -12.83 6.83
N ALA A 168 -46.58 -11.62 7.27
CA ALA A 168 -46.84 -11.10 8.61
C ALA A 168 -47.89 -9.96 8.60
N TRP A 169 -48.47 -9.67 9.76
CA TRP A 169 -49.25 -8.44 10.01
C TRP A 169 -48.35 -7.44 10.73
N HIS A 170 -48.39 -6.18 10.30
CA HIS A 170 -47.61 -5.09 10.90
C HIS A 170 -48.48 -3.84 11.05
N THR A 171 -48.20 -3.03 12.07
CA THR A 171 -48.84 -1.72 12.24
C THR A 171 -47.95 -0.65 11.65
N TYR A 172 -48.45 0.07 10.66
CA TYR A 172 -47.76 1.20 10.04
C TYR A 172 -48.35 2.50 10.57
N ARG A 173 -47.49 3.47 10.89
CA ARG A 173 -47.89 4.85 11.19
C ARG A 173 -47.05 5.78 10.32
N ILE A 174 -47.74 6.58 9.51
CA ILE A 174 -47.15 7.48 8.52
C ILE A 174 -47.46 8.90 8.99
N SER A 175 -46.43 9.64 9.40
CA SER A 175 -46.52 11.03 9.86
C SER A 175 -45.99 11.97 8.77
N VAL A 176 -46.75 13.01 8.44
CA VAL A 176 -46.50 13.91 7.31
C VAL A 176 -46.71 15.36 7.71
N SER A 177 -45.78 16.22 7.30
CA SER A 177 -45.85 17.69 7.38
C SER A 177 -45.33 18.31 6.07
N PRO A 178 -45.34 19.65 5.92
CA PRO A 178 -44.70 20.32 4.79
C PRO A 178 -43.18 20.12 4.68
N THR A 179 -42.52 19.69 5.77
CA THR A 179 -41.06 19.52 5.89
C THR A 179 -40.63 18.08 6.23
N LEU A 180 -41.56 17.23 6.69
CA LEU A 180 -41.30 15.91 7.24
C LEU A 180 -42.15 14.82 6.57
N ILE A 181 -41.53 13.69 6.25
CA ILE A 181 -42.22 12.38 6.15
C ILE A 181 -41.48 11.40 7.06
N ALA A 182 -42.19 10.83 8.03
CA ALA A 182 -41.67 9.80 8.93
C ALA A 182 -42.57 8.55 8.89
N VAL A 183 -41.96 7.37 8.85
CA VAL A 183 -42.67 6.09 8.82
C VAL A 183 -42.22 5.21 9.96
N PHE A 184 -43.18 4.79 10.77
CA PHE A 184 -43.03 3.83 11.86
C PHE A 184 -43.64 2.49 11.44
N MET A 185 -43.07 1.41 11.96
CA MET A 185 -43.53 0.04 11.78
C MET A 185 -43.42 -0.67 13.12
N ASP A 186 -44.52 -1.24 13.59
CA ASP A 186 -44.65 -1.92 14.88
C ASP A 186 -44.20 -1.03 16.06
N GLY A 187 -44.55 0.26 15.99
CA GLY A 187 -44.22 1.29 16.98
C GLY A 187 -42.79 1.86 16.88
N GLN A 188 -41.90 1.26 16.09
CA GLN A 188 -40.52 1.73 15.93
C GLN A 188 -40.38 2.65 14.71
N LEU A 189 -39.64 3.76 14.84
CA LEU A 189 -39.27 4.60 13.68
C LEU A 189 -38.38 3.80 12.73
N ARG A 190 -38.71 3.76 11.44
CA ARG A 190 -37.98 2.99 10.42
C ARG A 190 -37.35 3.82 9.32
N GLY A 191 -37.85 5.03 9.13
CA GLY A 191 -37.32 5.98 8.17
C GLY A 191 -37.91 7.36 8.39
N ILE A 192 -37.08 8.37 8.17
CA ILE A 192 -37.42 9.79 8.27
C ILE A 192 -36.79 10.54 7.09
N ASN A 193 -37.52 11.46 6.49
CA ASN A 193 -37.00 12.46 5.55
C ASN A 193 -37.40 13.85 6.06
N LYS A 194 -36.38 14.67 6.36
CA LYS A 194 -36.48 16.02 6.93
C LYS A 194 -36.33 17.14 5.88
N ASN A 195 -36.17 16.76 4.60
CA ASN A 195 -35.94 17.66 3.46
C ASN A 195 -37.15 17.75 2.52
N VAL A 196 -38.36 17.53 3.05
CA VAL A 196 -39.58 17.63 2.23
C VAL A 196 -39.87 19.11 1.97
N THR A 197 -40.32 19.42 0.74
CA THR A 197 -40.68 20.77 0.29
C THR A 197 -41.96 20.76 -0.57
N THR A 198 -42.68 19.64 -0.51
CA THR A 198 -43.94 19.38 -1.20
C THR A 198 -44.96 18.96 -0.15
N LYS A 199 -46.09 19.65 -0.14
CA LYS A 199 -47.12 19.49 0.90
C LYS A 199 -48.46 19.12 0.29
N VAL A 200 -49.40 18.61 1.08
CA VAL A 200 -50.65 18.01 0.57
C VAL A 200 -51.46 19.01 -0.25
N SER A 201 -51.47 20.30 0.11
CA SER A 201 -52.11 21.36 -0.68
C SER A 201 -51.53 21.55 -2.09
N ASP A 202 -50.27 21.20 -2.32
CA ASP A 202 -49.64 21.31 -3.65
C ASP A 202 -50.21 20.29 -4.64
N LEU A 203 -50.81 19.20 -4.13
CA LEU A 203 -51.44 18.15 -4.93
C LEU A 203 -52.73 18.65 -5.59
N GLY A 204 -53.42 19.63 -4.99
CA GLY A 204 -54.62 20.27 -5.53
C GLY A 204 -55.82 20.20 -4.58
N THR A 205 -57.01 20.12 -5.15
CA THR A 205 -58.29 19.99 -4.43
C THR A 205 -59.13 18.86 -5.02
N ASN A 206 -60.20 18.48 -4.32
CA ASN A 206 -60.99 17.27 -4.55
C ASN A 206 -60.07 16.03 -4.53
N LEU A 207 -59.12 15.99 -3.60
CA LEU A 207 -58.13 14.92 -3.51
C LEU A 207 -58.81 13.59 -3.14
N LYS A 208 -58.53 12.56 -3.93
CA LYS A 208 -58.94 11.18 -3.64
C LYS A 208 -57.87 10.52 -2.82
N ALA A 209 -58.24 9.92 -1.70
CA ALA A 209 -57.34 9.14 -0.86
C ALA A 209 -57.83 7.70 -0.81
N THR A 210 -57.02 6.74 -1.25
CA THR A 210 -57.44 5.35 -1.46
C THR A 210 -56.50 4.35 -0.80
N PHE A 211 -57.07 3.32 -0.17
CA PHE A 211 -56.36 2.09 0.14
C PHE A 211 -56.50 1.11 -1.03
N GLY A 212 -55.35 0.74 -1.59
CA GLY A 212 -55.21 -0.32 -2.58
C GLY A 212 -55.39 0.02 -4.06
N LYS A 213 -55.53 1.31 -4.39
CA LYS A 213 -55.58 1.82 -5.77
C LYS A 213 -54.41 2.78 -5.99
N SER A 214 -53.77 2.69 -7.15
CA SER A 214 -52.71 3.63 -7.57
C SER A 214 -53.31 4.81 -8.33
N THR A 215 -52.59 5.94 -8.35
CA THR A 215 -52.87 7.04 -9.28
C THR A 215 -52.35 6.77 -10.69
N TRP A 216 -51.51 5.73 -10.86
CA TRP A 216 -51.07 5.22 -12.16
C TRP A 216 -52.04 4.15 -12.67
N SER A 217 -52.59 4.34 -13.87
CA SER A 217 -53.58 3.43 -14.48
C SER A 217 -53.04 2.09 -14.99
N GLY A 218 -51.71 1.91 -15.00
CA GLY A 218 -51.03 0.66 -15.39
C GLY A 218 -50.52 -0.18 -14.21
N ASP A 219 -50.69 0.30 -12.97
CA ASP A 219 -50.29 -0.42 -11.76
C ASP A 219 -51.30 -1.52 -11.39
N LYS A 220 -50.85 -2.51 -10.62
CA LYS A 220 -51.74 -3.48 -9.97
C LYS A 220 -52.46 -2.82 -8.80
N THR A 221 -53.71 -3.23 -8.54
CA THR A 221 -54.35 -2.97 -7.23
C THR A 221 -53.64 -3.78 -6.14
N TYR A 222 -53.60 -3.22 -4.93
CA TYR A 222 -52.97 -3.86 -3.78
C TYR A 222 -53.73 -5.12 -3.36
N ASN A 223 -53.00 -6.22 -3.21
CA ASN A 223 -53.47 -7.45 -2.60
C ASN A 223 -53.01 -7.49 -1.15
N GLY A 224 -53.93 -7.33 -0.20
CA GLY A 224 -53.59 -7.31 1.21
C GLY A 224 -54.77 -7.17 2.16
N GLY A 225 -54.50 -7.41 3.44
CA GLY A 225 -55.41 -7.06 4.54
C GLY A 225 -55.17 -5.63 5.01
N ILE A 226 -56.24 -4.94 5.38
CA ILE A 226 -56.23 -3.62 6.05
C ILE A 226 -57.14 -3.70 7.28
N ASP A 227 -56.67 -3.17 8.41
CA ASP A 227 -57.39 -3.12 9.68
C ASP A 227 -56.96 -1.90 10.51
N ASN A 228 -57.74 -1.52 11.54
CA ASN A 228 -57.43 -0.51 12.55
C ASN A 228 -56.92 0.81 11.94
N VAL A 229 -57.65 1.34 10.95
CA VAL A 229 -57.29 2.58 10.25
C VAL A 229 -57.68 3.78 11.10
N LYS A 230 -56.75 4.72 11.31
CA LYS A 230 -56.99 6.00 11.99
C LYS A 230 -56.25 7.13 11.29
N LEU A 231 -56.92 8.28 11.15
CA LEU A 231 -56.38 9.50 10.56
C LEU A 231 -56.51 10.63 11.56
N TRP A 232 -55.41 11.36 11.80
CA TRP A 232 -55.38 12.59 12.59
C TRP A 232 -54.85 13.76 11.74
N SER A 233 -55.34 14.97 11.99
CA SER A 233 -54.90 16.23 11.36
C SER A 233 -53.67 16.84 12.05
N ALA A 234 -52.76 15.98 12.53
CA ALA A 234 -51.57 16.36 13.29
C ALA A 234 -50.37 15.48 12.91
N THR A 235 -49.17 16.05 13.01
CA THR A 235 -47.89 15.37 12.78
C THR A 235 -47.46 14.63 14.04
N TYR A 236 -47.36 13.30 13.98
CA TYR A 236 -46.80 12.50 15.08
C TYR A 236 -45.28 12.67 15.16
N VAL A 237 -44.79 12.96 16.37
CA VAL A 237 -43.38 13.24 16.70
C VAL A 237 -43.04 12.59 18.04
N THR A 238 -41.75 12.26 18.26
CA THR A 238 -41.24 11.62 19.48
C THR A 238 -39.94 12.26 19.94
N ASP A 239 -39.60 12.12 21.23
CA ASP A 239 -38.29 12.54 21.79
C ASP A 239 -37.10 12.01 20.98
N SER A 240 -37.19 10.78 20.46
CA SER A 240 -36.15 10.16 19.63
C SER A 240 -36.00 10.78 18.24
N MET A 241 -36.97 11.59 17.77
CA MET A 241 -36.86 12.38 16.55
C MET A 241 -36.31 13.79 16.81
N VAL A 242 -36.62 14.37 17.97
CA VAL A 242 -36.25 15.73 18.39
C VAL A 242 -34.79 15.78 18.86
N TRP A 243 -34.41 14.85 19.74
CA TRP A 243 -33.10 14.85 20.41
C TRP A 243 -32.01 14.02 19.71
N ASP A 244 -32.25 13.64 18.45
CA ASP A 244 -31.29 12.96 17.59
C ASP A 244 -30.09 13.87 17.28
N GLY A 245 -28.87 13.40 17.48
CA GLY A 245 -27.64 14.21 17.38
C GLY A 245 -27.44 15.32 18.43
N VAL A 246 -28.47 15.70 19.22
CA VAL A 246 -28.36 16.78 20.22
C VAL A 246 -27.55 16.32 21.45
N THR A 247 -26.34 16.87 21.60
CA THR A 247 -25.36 16.52 22.64
C THR A 247 -24.67 17.75 23.25
N VAL A 248 -24.22 17.63 24.51
CA VAL A 248 -23.39 18.62 25.24
C VAL A 248 -22.33 17.88 26.08
N PRO A 249 -21.22 18.53 26.49
CA PRO A 249 -20.17 17.88 27.28
C PRO A 249 -20.61 17.53 28.70
N GLY A 250 -20.37 16.29 29.13
CA GLY A 250 -20.60 15.86 30.53
C GLY A 250 -19.65 16.50 31.55
N SER A 251 -18.59 17.17 31.11
CA SER A 251 -17.72 18.00 31.96
C SER A 251 -17.04 19.10 31.14
N THR A 252 -16.95 20.33 31.67
CA THR A 252 -16.30 21.47 31.00
C THR A 252 -15.37 22.26 31.93
N GLU A 253 -14.46 23.01 31.31
CA GLU A 253 -13.52 23.96 31.93
C GLU A 253 -13.62 25.36 31.25
N SER A 254 -14.62 25.54 30.39
CA SER A 254 -14.88 26.73 29.58
C SER A 254 -16.36 26.85 29.25
N ASP A 255 -16.76 27.98 28.64
CA ASP A 255 -18.08 28.14 28.00
C ASP A 255 -18.43 26.94 27.10
N VAL A 256 -19.70 26.53 27.16
CA VAL A 256 -20.27 25.44 26.37
C VAL A 256 -21.08 26.04 25.22
N ALA A 257 -20.73 25.69 23.98
CA ALA A 257 -21.56 25.98 22.82
C ALA A 257 -22.78 25.04 22.82
N LEU A 258 -23.92 25.54 23.30
CA LEU A 258 -25.18 24.82 23.30
C LEU A 258 -25.80 24.79 21.88
N PRO A 259 -26.30 23.65 21.39
CA PRO A 259 -27.05 23.58 20.13
C PRO A 259 -28.25 24.54 20.11
N SER A 260 -28.40 25.33 19.05
CA SER A 260 -29.49 26.31 18.91
C SER A 260 -30.77 25.73 18.31
N GLU A 261 -30.67 24.61 17.60
CA GLU A 261 -31.76 23.93 16.89
C GLU A 261 -31.68 22.43 17.17
N ASP A 262 -32.85 21.77 17.18
CA ASP A 262 -33.00 20.34 17.39
C ASP A 262 -32.72 19.54 16.11
N ALA A 263 -32.96 18.23 16.12
CA ALA A 263 -32.75 17.41 14.94
C ALA A 263 -33.78 17.63 13.81
N LEU A 264 -34.85 18.39 14.03
CA LEU A 264 -35.92 18.70 13.08
C LEU A 264 -35.84 20.13 12.53
N GLY A 265 -34.99 20.99 13.13
CA GLY A 265 -34.83 22.41 12.79
C GLY A 265 -35.65 23.36 13.66
N ASP A 266 -36.23 22.87 14.75
CA ASP A 266 -36.96 23.67 15.74
C ASP A 266 -36.00 24.22 16.81
N VAL A 267 -36.19 25.48 17.21
CA VAL A 267 -35.25 26.21 18.09
C VAL A 267 -35.26 25.62 19.52
N ILE A 268 -34.07 25.34 20.06
CA ILE A 268 -33.89 24.90 21.45
C ILE A 268 -33.78 26.12 22.37
N GLY A 269 -34.71 26.25 23.32
CA GLY A 269 -34.56 27.07 24.51
C GLY A 269 -33.79 26.31 25.59
N TRP A 270 -32.76 26.91 26.16
CA TRP A 270 -31.94 26.32 27.22
C TRP A 270 -32.18 26.98 28.57
N LYS A 271 -31.94 26.22 29.65
CA LYS A 271 -31.99 26.73 31.02
C LYS A 271 -31.03 25.99 31.95
N SER A 272 -30.32 26.72 32.78
CA SER A 272 -29.39 26.20 33.79
C SER A 272 -30.07 25.99 35.16
N SER A 273 -29.64 24.95 35.88
CA SER A 273 -29.99 24.73 37.29
C SER A 273 -29.21 25.63 38.26
N ASP A 274 -28.06 26.17 37.85
CA ASP A 274 -27.23 27.08 38.67
C ASP A 274 -26.60 28.17 37.79
N THR A 275 -27.32 29.28 37.64
CA THR A 275 -26.90 30.47 36.89
C THR A 275 -25.83 31.31 37.59
N ALA A 276 -25.36 30.94 38.80
CA ALA A 276 -24.16 31.52 39.40
C ALA A 276 -22.88 30.80 38.94
N VAL A 277 -22.98 29.54 38.51
CA VAL A 277 -21.87 28.76 37.93
C VAL A 277 -21.89 28.81 36.40
N MET A 278 -23.03 28.51 35.77
CA MET A 278 -23.18 28.49 34.31
C MET A 278 -24.50 29.11 33.87
N GLY A 279 -24.47 30.07 32.94
CA GLY A 279 -25.65 30.75 32.42
C GLY A 279 -26.52 29.88 31.52
N ASP A 280 -27.75 30.33 31.26
CA ASP A 280 -28.69 29.67 30.33
C ASP A 280 -28.15 29.59 28.89
N ASP A 281 -27.15 30.40 28.55
CA ASP A 281 -26.44 30.41 27.26
C ASP A 281 -25.15 29.56 27.24
N GLY A 282 -24.94 28.74 28.29
CA GLY A 282 -23.82 27.80 28.42
C GLY A 282 -22.50 28.42 28.86
N LYS A 283 -22.42 29.74 29.09
CA LYS A 283 -21.19 30.40 29.54
C LYS A 283 -20.93 30.15 31.02
N ILE A 284 -19.67 30.03 31.41
CA ILE A 284 -19.29 29.98 32.81
C ILE A 284 -19.38 31.40 33.40
N VAL A 285 -20.19 31.57 34.43
CA VAL A 285 -20.39 32.83 35.16
C VAL A 285 -19.33 32.98 36.26
N ALA A 286 -19.01 31.87 36.94
CA ALA A 286 -17.88 31.78 37.86
C ALA A 286 -17.37 30.33 37.94
N ASN A 287 -16.05 30.13 37.86
CA ASN A 287 -15.45 28.82 38.13
C ASN A 287 -15.67 28.46 39.62
N PRO A 288 -16.25 27.29 39.94
CA PRO A 288 -16.51 26.87 41.32
C PRO A 288 -15.21 26.52 42.07
N THR A 289 -15.27 26.39 43.39
CA THR A 289 -14.09 26.04 44.23
C THR A 289 -13.80 24.54 44.31
N GLN A 290 -14.70 23.72 43.78
CA GLN A 290 -14.63 22.27 43.59
C GLN A 290 -15.43 21.95 42.32
N ASP A 291 -15.31 20.75 41.76
CA ASP A 291 -16.13 20.35 40.61
C ASP A 291 -17.63 20.37 41.00
N THR A 292 -18.47 21.02 40.18
CA THR A 292 -19.90 21.22 40.42
C THR A 292 -20.73 20.74 39.23
N GLU A 293 -21.71 19.87 39.47
CA GLU A 293 -22.69 19.46 38.46
C GLU A 293 -23.75 20.55 38.25
N VAL A 294 -23.96 20.96 36.99
CA VAL A 294 -25.05 21.83 36.55
C VAL A 294 -25.93 21.06 35.57
N THR A 295 -27.24 21.04 35.78
CA THR A 295 -28.18 20.50 34.80
C THR A 295 -28.62 21.58 33.83
N MET A 296 -28.40 21.34 32.55
CA MET A 296 -28.89 22.16 31.45
C MET A 296 -30.14 21.50 30.85
N THR A 297 -31.31 22.08 31.09
CA THR A 297 -32.58 21.63 30.52
C THR A 297 -32.75 22.25 29.13
N ALA A 298 -32.75 21.42 28.10
CA ALA A 298 -33.18 21.78 26.76
C ALA A 298 -34.71 21.72 26.65
N THR A 299 -35.33 22.67 25.97
CA THR A 299 -36.77 22.74 25.69
C THR A 299 -37.00 23.08 24.23
N VAL A 300 -37.78 22.27 23.51
CA VAL A 300 -38.14 22.46 22.10
C VAL A 300 -39.65 22.44 21.97
N THR A 301 -40.23 23.21 21.04
CA THR A 301 -41.66 23.07 20.68
C THR A 301 -41.81 22.73 19.20
N ALA A 302 -41.78 21.43 18.90
CA ALA A 302 -41.87 20.89 17.55
C ALA A 302 -43.32 20.53 17.22
N TYR A 303 -43.85 20.99 16.07
CA TYR A 303 -45.22 20.70 15.60
C TYR A 303 -46.34 20.95 16.63
N GLY A 304 -46.15 21.94 17.53
CA GLY A 304 -47.11 22.29 18.58
C GLY A 304 -47.02 21.46 19.86
N GLN A 305 -46.04 20.55 19.96
CA GLN A 305 -45.74 19.76 21.15
C GLN A 305 -44.46 20.27 21.82
N THR A 306 -44.45 20.43 23.14
CA THR A 306 -43.24 20.79 23.89
C THR A 306 -42.53 19.55 24.41
N PHE A 307 -41.27 19.40 24.04
CA PHE A 307 -40.35 18.35 24.50
C PHE A 307 -39.29 18.96 25.41
N THR A 308 -38.84 18.21 26.42
CA THR A 308 -37.79 18.65 27.37
C THR A 308 -36.78 17.55 27.65
N LYS A 309 -35.48 17.87 27.65
CA LYS A 309 -34.40 16.93 27.95
C LYS A 309 -33.32 17.57 28.81
N ASP A 310 -33.03 16.94 29.94
CA ASP A 310 -31.95 17.36 30.85
C ASP A 310 -30.60 16.78 30.41
N PHE A 311 -29.55 17.60 30.53
CA PHE A 311 -28.17 17.21 30.33
C PHE A 311 -27.31 17.70 31.50
N THR A 312 -26.60 16.81 32.20
CA THR A 312 -25.72 17.19 33.31
C THR A 312 -24.31 17.51 32.81
N ILE A 313 -23.81 18.69 33.18
CA ILE A 313 -22.46 19.20 32.85
C ILE A 313 -21.70 19.42 34.16
N THR A 314 -20.58 18.73 34.34
CA THR A 314 -19.67 18.98 35.48
C THR A 314 -18.76 20.17 35.16
N VAL A 315 -18.99 21.32 35.77
CA VAL A 315 -18.11 22.49 35.66
C VAL A 315 -16.94 22.32 36.63
N ALA A 316 -15.72 22.33 36.10
CA ALA A 316 -14.51 22.03 36.86
C ALA A 316 -14.10 23.13 37.84
N ALA A 317 -13.38 22.75 38.90
CA ALA A 317 -12.83 23.67 39.89
C ALA A 317 -11.87 24.73 39.30
N ALA A 318 -11.93 25.94 39.85
CA ALA A 318 -11.01 27.04 39.53
C ALA A 318 -9.55 26.66 39.84
N ILE A 319 -8.67 26.83 38.85
CA ILE A 319 -7.23 26.72 39.07
C ILE A 319 -6.77 27.98 39.81
N THR A 320 -6.23 27.79 41.01
CA THR A 320 -5.89 28.88 41.94
C THR A 320 -4.39 29.02 42.22
N ASP A 321 -3.55 28.10 41.73
CA ASP A 321 -2.11 28.10 41.96
C ASP A 321 -1.29 27.81 40.68
N ALA A 322 -0.06 28.33 40.64
CA ALA A 322 0.83 28.22 39.50
C ALA A 322 1.42 26.82 39.27
N ALA A 323 1.40 25.91 40.26
CA ALA A 323 1.86 24.54 40.06
C ALA A 323 0.81 23.73 39.29
N THR A 324 -0.45 23.77 39.70
CA THR A 324 -1.57 23.16 38.97
C THR A 324 -1.70 23.76 37.56
N ALA A 325 -1.51 25.08 37.41
CA ALA A 325 -1.47 25.71 36.10
C ALA A 325 -0.30 25.19 35.24
N ALA A 326 0.93 25.10 35.79
CA ALA A 326 2.09 24.65 35.04
C ALA A 326 1.99 23.18 34.58
N GLU A 327 1.34 22.28 35.34
CA GLU A 327 1.12 20.90 34.90
C GLU A 327 0.33 20.82 33.58
N ARG A 328 -0.54 21.79 33.32
CA ARG A 328 -1.39 21.88 32.12
C ARG A 328 -0.71 22.50 30.90
N LEU A 329 0.44 23.16 31.06
CA LEU A 329 1.23 23.71 29.95
C LEU A 329 1.91 22.60 29.14
N LEU A 330 1.56 22.44 27.87
CA LEU A 330 2.21 21.51 26.93
C LEU A 330 3.05 22.27 25.89
N VAL A 331 4.03 21.58 25.31
CA VAL A 331 4.87 22.05 24.20
C VAL A 331 5.10 20.87 23.26
N ASP A 332 4.90 21.06 21.97
CA ASP A 332 5.09 20.00 20.97
C ASP A 332 6.56 19.60 20.84
N TYR A 333 6.83 18.29 20.74
CA TYR A 333 8.20 17.75 20.72
C TYR A 333 9.03 18.21 19.50
N GLN A 334 8.36 18.60 18.41
CA GLN A 334 9.00 19.22 17.24
C GLN A 334 8.52 20.67 17.07
N LEU A 335 9.45 21.61 17.17
CA LEU A 335 9.20 23.04 17.07
C LEU A 335 9.51 23.53 15.65
N ALA A 336 8.46 23.85 14.88
CA ALA A 336 8.58 24.40 13.53
C ALA A 336 9.14 25.83 13.55
N ALA A 337 9.97 26.18 12.55
CA ALA A 337 10.47 27.55 12.39
C ALA A 337 9.30 28.54 12.20
N GLY A 338 9.35 29.69 12.88
CA GLY A 338 8.29 30.69 12.91
C GLY A 338 7.16 30.42 13.92
N ALA A 339 7.13 29.26 14.58
CA ALA A 339 6.13 28.97 15.61
C ALA A 339 6.29 29.86 16.86
N LYS A 340 5.22 29.96 17.64
CA LYS A 340 5.19 30.63 18.95
C LYS A 340 4.91 29.61 20.05
N LEU A 341 5.70 29.65 21.12
CA LEU A 341 5.41 28.87 22.34
C LEU A 341 4.14 29.41 23.03
N PRO A 342 3.35 28.56 23.72
CA PRO A 342 2.14 29.02 24.39
C PRO A 342 2.42 30.05 25.50
N THR A 343 1.63 31.12 25.51
CA THR A 343 1.59 32.13 26.59
C THR A 343 0.48 31.88 27.60
N ASP A 344 -0.53 31.10 27.21
CA ASP A 344 -1.81 30.97 27.88
C ASP A 344 -1.99 29.53 28.38
N ILE A 345 -2.74 29.32 29.47
CA ILE A 345 -2.93 28.00 30.09
C ILE A 345 -4.42 27.60 30.08
N PRO A 346 -4.80 26.46 29.49
CA PRO A 346 -6.18 25.97 29.51
C PRO A 346 -6.71 25.79 30.94
N GLY A 347 -7.82 26.46 31.27
CA GLY A 347 -8.42 26.49 32.61
C GLY A 347 -7.81 27.52 33.58
N ALA A 348 -6.82 28.32 33.16
CA ALA A 348 -6.17 29.34 33.98
C ALA A 348 -5.79 30.58 33.14
N SER A 349 -6.79 31.33 32.66
CA SER A 349 -6.62 32.52 31.81
C SER A 349 -5.77 33.63 32.43
N ASP A 350 -5.77 33.76 33.75
CA ASP A 350 -4.96 34.75 34.48
C ASP A 350 -3.50 34.33 34.69
N ALA A 351 -3.15 33.09 34.35
CA ALA A 351 -1.80 32.56 34.53
C ALA A 351 -0.87 33.06 33.42
N LYS A 352 0.23 33.71 33.83
CA LYS A 352 1.21 34.32 32.92
C LYS A 352 2.40 33.39 32.72
N VAL A 353 2.67 33.00 31.48
CA VAL A 353 3.85 32.22 31.10
C VAL A 353 4.94 33.14 30.57
N THR A 354 6.18 32.94 31.03
CA THR A 354 7.38 33.55 30.46
C THR A 354 8.43 32.47 30.17
N TRP A 355 9.20 32.64 29.10
CA TRP A 355 10.06 31.59 28.56
C TRP A 355 11.55 31.90 28.72
N LYS A 356 12.35 30.85 28.92
CA LYS A 356 13.80 30.88 28.80
C LYS A 356 14.29 29.68 28.00
N SER A 357 15.08 29.93 26.97
CA SER A 357 15.75 28.90 26.17
C SER A 357 17.17 28.60 26.68
N SER A 358 17.67 27.39 26.45
CA SER A 358 19.10 27.04 26.53
C SER A 358 19.89 27.57 25.34
N ASP A 359 19.24 27.77 24.19
CA ASP A 359 19.80 28.36 22.98
C ASP A 359 18.85 29.45 22.44
N ALA A 360 19.24 30.70 22.66
CA ALA A 360 18.44 31.87 22.28
C ALA A 360 18.48 32.20 20.77
N GLU A 361 19.36 31.57 20.00
CA GLU A 361 19.43 31.71 18.54
C GLU A 361 18.43 30.76 17.86
N LEU A 362 18.13 29.62 18.50
CA LEU A 362 17.12 28.66 18.04
C LEU A 362 15.69 28.99 18.51
N VAL A 363 15.53 29.42 19.75
CA VAL A 363 14.24 29.81 20.34
C VAL A 363 14.44 31.04 21.23
N GLY A 364 13.82 32.16 20.86
CA GLY A 364 13.87 33.39 21.62
C GLY A 364 13.17 33.27 22.99
N ASN A 365 13.65 34.03 23.97
CA ASN A 365 13.01 34.11 25.30
C ASN A 365 11.63 34.80 25.26
N ASP A 366 11.25 35.38 24.12
CA ASP A 366 9.89 35.85 23.80
C ASP A 366 8.95 34.73 23.30
N GLY A 367 9.46 33.49 23.21
CA GLY A 367 8.75 32.34 22.69
C GLY A 367 8.75 32.19 21.17
N THR A 368 9.55 32.97 20.42
CA THR A 368 9.70 32.77 18.97
C THR A 368 10.63 31.61 18.64
N VAL A 369 10.15 30.61 17.92
CA VAL A 369 11.00 29.57 17.33
C VAL A 369 11.63 30.12 16.04
N VAL A 370 12.96 30.20 15.99
CA VAL A 370 13.71 30.75 14.84
C VAL A 370 14.01 29.67 13.80
N GLY A 371 14.17 28.42 14.24
CA GLY A 371 14.57 27.29 13.39
C GLY A 371 16.09 27.19 13.20
N THR A 372 16.57 26.01 12.81
CA THR A 372 18.00 25.80 12.51
C THR A 372 18.36 26.25 11.09
N ASP A 373 19.62 26.65 10.89
CA ASP A 373 20.23 26.77 9.56
C ASP A 373 20.91 25.44 9.18
N GLY A 374 20.74 25.01 7.92
CA GLY A 374 21.07 23.65 7.46
C GLY A 374 19.85 22.71 7.48
N ASP A 375 20.08 21.41 7.23
CA ASP A 375 19.02 20.46 6.86
C ASP A 375 18.49 19.59 8.01
N THR A 376 19.01 19.75 9.22
CA THR A 376 18.76 18.86 10.38
C THR A 376 18.27 19.62 11.61
N ALA A 377 17.40 18.99 12.40
CA ALA A 377 16.92 19.57 13.65
C ALA A 377 18.00 19.59 14.74
N ARG A 378 17.92 20.57 15.66
CA ARG A 378 18.79 20.69 16.85
C ARG A 378 17.94 20.59 18.12
N SER A 379 18.50 19.99 19.17
CA SER A 379 17.83 19.89 20.48
C SER A 379 17.94 21.20 21.27
N VAL A 380 16.91 21.54 22.04
CA VAL A 380 16.90 22.69 22.96
C VAL A 380 16.18 22.33 24.28
N ASP A 381 16.69 22.84 25.40
CA ASP A 381 16.00 22.81 26.70
C ASP A 381 15.24 24.13 26.88
N LEU A 382 13.94 24.06 27.15
CA LEU A 382 13.09 25.22 27.43
C LEU A 382 12.62 25.21 28.88
N THR A 383 12.62 26.36 29.55
CA THR A 383 12.01 26.54 30.87
C THR A 383 10.93 27.60 30.82
N ALA A 384 9.69 27.18 31.10
CA ALA A 384 8.58 28.06 31.39
C ALA A 384 8.64 28.51 32.86
N THR A 385 8.35 29.78 33.11
CA THR A 385 8.02 30.31 34.43
C THR A 385 6.57 30.77 34.40
N VAL A 386 5.70 30.04 35.09
CA VAL A 386 4.26 30.26 35.20
C VAL A 386 3.99 31.02 36.49
N THR A 387 3.18 32.09 36.43
CA THR A 387 2.76 32.87 37.61
C THR A 387 1.25 33.03 37.62
N LEU A 388 0.61 32.73 38.75
CA LEU A 388 -0.84 32.85 38.95
C LEU A 388 -1.10 33.36 40.39
N GLY A 389 -1.81 34.49 40.50
CA GLY A 389 -1.89 35.24 41.76
C GLY A 389 -0.48 35.56 42.31
N ASP A 390 -0.29 35.37 43.61
CA ASP A 390 1.01 35.53 44.29
C ASP A 390 1.94 34.29 44.16
N THR A 391 1.57 33.28 43.36
CA THR A 391 2.32 32.03 43.23
C THR A 391 3.07 31.91 41.91
N THR A 392 4.25 31.30 41.93
CA THR A 392 5.09 31.06 40.74
C THR A 392 5.65 29.64 40.73
N LYS A 393 5.68 29.02 39.55
CA LYS A 393 6.24 27.68 39.31
C LYS A 393 7.09 27.69 38.04
N THR A 394 8.24 27.00 38.07
CA THR A 394 9.01 26.67 36.88
C THR A 394 8.70 25.26 36.38
N LYS A 395 8.69 25.08 35.05
CA LYS A 395 8.54 23.80 34.36
C LYS A 395 9.55 23.74 33.21
N THR A 396 10.33 22.67 33.13
CA THR A 396 11.37 22.49 32.11
C THR A 396 10.99 21.36 31.16
N PHE A 397 11.14 21.62 29.87
CA PHE A 397 10.95 20.69 28.76
C PHE A 397 12.33 20.42 28.16
N LYS A 398 12.69 19.14 28.00
CA LYS A 398 14.05 18.74 27.60
C LYS A 398 14.14 18.19 26.19
N ASP A 399 15.28 18.40 25.55
CA ASP A 399 15.66 17.79 24.28
C ASP A 399 14.64 18.03 23.14
N LEU A 400 13.93 19.17 23.17
CA LEU A 400 12.91 19.54 22.17
C LEU A 400 13.58 19.76 20.81
N ARG A 401 13.01 19.18 19.74
CA ARG A 401 13.58 19.24 18.39
C ARG A 401 13.18 20.52 17.68
N VAL A 402 14.08 21.51 17.63
CA VAL A 402 13.92 22.70 16.79
C VAL A 402 14.22 22.30 15.35
N MET A 403 13.21 22.41 14.49
CA MET A 403 13.27 21.99 13.09
C MET A 403 14.03 23.02 12.23
N PRO A 404 14.64 22.59 11.10
CA PRO A 404 15.32 23.50 10.20
C PRO A 404 14.35 24.41 9.43
N LYS A 405 14.86 25.56 8.96
CA LYS A 405 14.07 26.56 8.22
C LYS A 405 13.59 26.06 6.84
N ASN A 406 14.16 24.96 6.33
CA ASN A 406 13.71 24.25 5.12
C ASN A 406 12.94 22.95 5.41
N ALA A 407 12.51 22.72 6.67
CA ALA A 407 11.63 21.61 7.00
C ALA A 407 10.34 21.66 6.17
N GLN A 408 9.88 20.49 5.73
CA GLN A 408 8.65 20.35 4.95
C GLN A 408 7.54 19.80 5.84
N ASN A 409 6.29 20.02 5.46
CA ASN A 409 5.13 19.54 6.22
C ASN A 409 4.60 18.24 5.62
N ILE A 410 4.41 17.21 6.46
CA ILE A 410 3.66 16.01 6.10
C ILE A 410 2.26 16.08 6.74
N ALA A 411 1.23 15.82 5.95
CA ALA A 411 -0.16 15.77 6.34
C ALA A 411 -0.66 14.32 6.39
N SER A 412 -1.42 14.00 7.44
CA SER A 412 -2.19 12.76 7.57
C SER A 412 -3.67 12.99 7.25
N TYR A 413 -4.30 12.05 6.57
CA TYR A 413 -5.73 12.08 6.28
C TYR A 413 -6.28 10.67 6.03
N THR A 414 -7.60 10.53 6.07
CA THR A 414 -8.34 9.43 5.43
C THR A 414 -9.11 9.98 4.23
N ARG A 415 -9.80 9.14 3.44
CA ARG A 415 -10.71 9.60 2.38
C ARG A 415 -12.14 9.15 2.63
N ASP A 416 -13.13 9.89 2.14
CA ASP A 416 -14.54 9.47 2.20
C ASP A 416 -14.84 8.25 1.30
N GLY A 417 -16.06 7.70 1.42
CA GLY A 417 -16.45 6.44 0.78
C GLY A 417 -16.64 6.48 -0.74
N SER A 418 -16.56 7.63 -1.41
CA SER A 418 -16.86 7.78 -2.84
C SER A 418 -15.74 7.33 -3.80
N VAL A 419 -14.65 6.75 -3.28
CA VAL A 419 -13.50 6.28 -4.07
C VAL A 419 -13.80 5.05 -4.94
N ASN A 420 -13.05 4.89 -6.05
CA ASN A 420 -12.90 3.60 -6.72
C ASN A 420 -12.24 2.59 -5.77
N GLY A 421 -12.99 1.58 -5.32
CA GLY A 421 -12.62 0.67 -4.22
C GLY A 421 -13.39 0.91 -2.91
N GLY A 422 -14.19 1.98 -2.85
CA GLY A 422 -15.11 2.30 -1.75
C GLY A 422 -14.42 2.62 -0.42
N THR A 423 -15.23 2.66 0.64
CA THR A 423 -14.81 3.05 2.00
C THR A 423 -13.70 2.17 2.60
N ARG A 424 -13.47 0.95 2.09
CA ARG A 424 -12.31 0.11 2.47
C ARG A 424 -10.97 0.74 2.08
N VAL A 425 -10.93 1.45 0.96
CA VAL A 425 -9.74 2.15 0.44
C VAL A 425 -9.62 3.55 1.03
N GLY A 426 -10.75 4.17 1.38
CA GLY A 426 -10.79 5.48 2.05
C GLY A 426 -10.31 5.45 3.51
N ASN A 427 -10.75 4.46 4.29
CA ASN A 427 -10.41 4.29 5.72
C ASN A 427 -9.01 3.68 5.92
N ALA A 428 -7.99 4.31 5.34
CA ALA A 428 -6.56 3.99 5.45
C ALA A 428 -5.79 5.25 5.87
N LEU A 429 -4.51 5.13 6.23
CA LEU A 429 -3.64 6.30 6.35
C LEU A 429 -3.26 6.75 4.94
N HIS A 430 -3.61 7.97 4.57
CA HIS A 430 -3.09 8.65 3.39
C HIS A 430 -2.10 9.74 3.82
N LEU A 431 -1.10 10.01 2.97
CA LEU A 431 -0.06 11.03 3.20
C LEU A 431 -0.05 12.06 2.07
N ALA A 432 0.18 13.32 2.42
CA ALA A 432 0.41 14.39 1.47
C ALA A 432 1.52 15.32 1.97
N ILE A 433 2.32 15.88 1.08
CA ILE A 433 3.51 16.65 1.42
C ILE A 433 3.41 18.09 0.92
N SER A 434 3.83 19.04 1.75
CA SER A 434 3.91 20.46 1.36
C SER A 434 5.34 20.98 1.47
N ARG A 435 5.87 21.42 0.31
CA ARG A 435 7.22 21.98 0.16
C ARG A 435 7.28 23.49 0.39
N ASN A 436 6.13 24.15 0.54
CA ASN A 436 5.97 25.59 0.76
C ASN A 436 5.14 25.94 2.01
N GLY A 437 4.66 24.93 2.75
CA GLY A 437 3.84 25.07 3.95
C GLY A 437 2.35 25.33 3.70
N THR A 438 1.93 25.61 2.46
CA THR A 438 0.56 26.05 2.14
C THR A 438 -0.21 25.16 1.16
N SER A 439 0.46 24.54 0.19
CA SER A 439 -0.18 23.61 -0.77
C SER A 439 0.38 22.20 -0.62
N TYR A 440 -0.48 21.19 -0.64
CA TYR A 440 -0.12 19.78 -0.42
C TYR A 440 -0.24 18.94 -1.71
N GLU A 441 0.73 18.06 -1.92
CA GLU A 441 0.75 17.05 -2.99
C GLU A 441 0.48 15.66 -2.39
N ALA A 442 -0.53 14.95 -2.91
CA ALA A 442 -0.89 13.62 -2.41
C ALA A 442 0.14 12.55 -2.84
N LEU A 443 0.72 11.85 -1.87
CA LEU A 443 1.65 10.74 -2.12
C LEU A 443 0.87 9.46 -2.52
N ASN A 444 1.58 8.48 -3.10
CA ASN A 444 1.05 7.17 -3.51
C ASN A 444 -0.21 7.27 -4.42
N GLN A 445 -0.28 8.30 -5.26
CA GLN A 445 -1.42 8.58 -6.15
C GLN A 445 -2.75 8.79 -5.40
N ASN A 446 -2.71 9.42 -4.20
CA ASN A 446 -3.87 9.61 -3.32
C ASN A 446 -4.48 8.26 -2.85
N TYR A 447 -3.63 7.25 -2.65
CA TYR A 447 -3.98 5.92 -2.17
C TYR A 447 -3.31 5.64 -0.81
N GLY A 448 -3.95 4.82 0.03
CA GLY A 448 -3.48 4.55 1.39
C GLY A 448 -2.07 3.94 1.42
N VAL A 449 -1.28 4.30 2.43
CA VAL A 449 0.10 3.82 2.68
C VAL A 449 0.20 2.93 3.93
N LEU A 450 -0.88 2.82 4.69
CA LEU A 450 -1.06 1.88 5.79
C LEU A 450 -2.55 1.57 5.94
N PHE A 451 -2.87 0.29 6.04
CA PHE A 451 -4.22 -0.23 6.21
C PHE A 451 -4.32 -1.00 7.53
N ALA A 452 -5.49 -0.99 8.18
CA ALA A 452 -5.71 -1.79 9.38
C ALA A 452 -5.79 -3.29 9.05
N GLU A 453 -5.31 -4.12 9.97
CA GLU A 453 -5.49 -5.57 9.96
C GLU A 453 -6.92 -5.98 10.39
N ALA A 454 -7.44 -7.02 9.74
CA ALA A 454 -8.75 -7.60 9.97
C ALA A 454 -8.84 -8.42 11.25
N ASN A 455 -10.00 -8.35 11.90
CA ASN A 455 -10.28 -9.04 13.15
C ASN A 455 -10.89 -10.42 12.89
N TYR A 456 -10.11 -11.37 12.40
CA TYR A 456 -10.59 -12.74 12.22
C TYR A 456 -11.00 -13.38 13.55
N ILE A 457 -12.02 -14.24 13.52
CA ILE A 457 -12.54 -14.91 14.72
C ILE A 457 -12.13 -16.39 14.63
N VAL A 458 -11.16 -16.79 15.44
CA VAL A 458 -10.62 -18.16 15.48
C VAL A 458 -11.30 -18.98 16.57
N ASP A 459 -11.85 -20.14 16.19
CA ASP A 459 -12.25 -21.18 17.11
C ASP A 459 -11.16 -22.26 17.17
N GLU A 460 -10.32 -22.17 18.21
CA GLU A 460 -9.25 -23.12 18.49
C GLU A 460 -9.73 -24.54 18.83
N ALA A 461 -10.97 -24.70 19.30
CA ALA A 461 -11.52 -25.99 19.72
C ALA A 461 -12.06 -26.80 18.54
N ASN A 462 -12.74 -26.13 17.60
CA ASN A 462 -13.26 -26.74 16.37
C ASN A 462 -12.28 -26.65 15.18
N LYS A 463 -11.20 -25.87 15.30
CA LYS A 463 -10.27 -25.55 14.22
C LYS A 463 -10.98 -24.97 13.00
N THR A 464 -11.79 -23.96 13.27
CA THR A 464 -12.48 -23.14 12.27
C THR A 464 -12.12 -21.67 12.46
N ILE A 465 -12.20 -20.89 11.38
CA ILE A 465 -12.01 -19.44 11.41
C ILE A 465 -13.10 -18.76 10.61
N ASP A 466 -13.74 -17.75 11.20
CA ASP A 466 -14.68 -16.90 10.48
C ASP A 466 -13.91 -15.79 9.75
N THR A 467 -14.12 -15.73 8.44
CA THR A 467 -13.56 -14.69 7.55
C THR A 467 -14.66 -13.88 6.86
N THR A 468 -15.90 -13.93 7.38
CA THR A 468 -17.13 -13.36 6.79
C THR A 468 -18.00 -12.62 7.81
N GLY A 469 -17.96 -11.29 7.85
CA GLY A 469 -18.91 -10.50 8.64
C GLY A 469 -18.44 -9.11 9.08
N ALA A 470 -19.37 -8.33 9.63
CA ALA A 470 -19.15 -6.95 10.07
C ALA A 470 -18.21 -6.79 11.29
N GLU A 471 -17.95 -7.87 12.03
CA GLU A 471 -16.96 -7.89 13.10
C GLU A 471 -15.52 -8.06 12.61
N ILE A 472 -15.30 -8.44 11.35
CA ILE A 472 -13.98 -8.81 10.82
C ILE A 472 -13.32 -7.66 10.07
N GLY A 473 -14.07 -6.94 9.21
CA GLY A 473 -13.55 -5.82 8.45
C GLY A 473 -13.05 -4.67 9.36
N ARG A 474 -11.85 -4.15 9.09
CA ARG A 474 -11.29 -2.97 9.77
C ARG A 474 -10.72 -1.96 8.78
N GLY A 475 -10.91 -0.69 9.12
CA GLY A 475 -10.17 0.45 8.58
C GLY A 475 -9.83 1.42 9.71
N ILE A 476 -9.23 2.58 9.39
CA ILE A 476 -8.93 3.63 10.37
C ILE A 476 -9.68 4.94 10.10
N ALA A 477 -9.81 5.75 11.14
CA ALA A 477 -10.26 7.13 11.15
C ALA A 477 -9.36 7.98 12.06
N ASP A 478 -9.36 9.30 11.86
CA ASP A 478 -8.63 10.28 12.67
C ASP A 478 -7.12 9.98 12.92
N PRO A 479 -6.33 9.49 11.93
CA PRO A 479 -4.93 9.11 12.15
C PRO A 479 -4.10 10.33 12.58
N TYR A 480 -3.36 10.23 13.67
CA TYR A 480 -2.51 11.29 14.20
C TYR A 480 -1.04 10.86 14.17
N LEU A 481 -0.25 11.53 13.32
CA LEU A 481 1.19 11.33 13.20
C LEU A 481 1.96 12.17 14.22
N PHE A 482 2.98 11.57 14.83
CA PHE A 482 3.91 12.25 15.72
C PHE A 482 5.32 11.65 15.64
N ARG A 483 6.32 12.41 16.14
CA ARG A 483 7.70 11.95 16.30
C ARG A 483 7.89 11.39 17.72
N MET A 484 8.52 10.23 17.82
CA MET A 484 8.89 9.60 19.09
C MET A 484 10.23 10.09 19.60
N ALA A 485 10.47 9.94 20.91
CA ALA A 485 11.68 10.41 21.58
C ALA A 485 12.96 9.65 21.17
N ASP A 486 12.82 8.42 20.69
CA ASP A 486 13.89 7.59 20.12
C ASP A 486 14.23 7.97 18.66
N GLY A 487 13.44 8.85 18.04
CA GLY A 487 13.58 9.27 16.64
C GLY A 487 12.69 8.51 15.65
N LYS A 488 11.91 7.51 16.07
CA LYS A 488 10.90 6.88 15.20
C LYS A 488 9.76 7.84 14.87
N TYR A 489 9.05 7.57 13.79
CA TYR A 489 7.71 8.08 13.56
C TYR A 489 6.67 7.14 14.18
N ALA A 490 5.52 7.69 14.56
CA ALA A 490 4.39 6.92 15.06
C ALA A 490 3.06 7.48 14.58
N MET A 491 2.06 6.61 14.57
CA MET A 491 0.66 6.92 14.32
C MET A 491 -0.19 6.36 15.47
N VAL A 492 -1.15 7.15 15.97
CA VAL A 492 -2.36 6.61 16.64
C VAL A 492 -3.58 6.83 15.77
N ALA A 493 -4.52 5.90 15.72
CA ALA A 493 -5.75 6.05 14.93
C ALA A 493 -6.96 5.32 15.54
N VAL A 494 -8.15 5.83 15.26
CA VAL A 494 -9.42 5.21 15.65
C VAL A 494 -9.75 4.07 14.69
N LEU A 495 -10.13 2.90 15.22
CA LEU A 495 -10.58 1.79 14.38
C LEU A 495 -12.02 2.01 13.90
N THR A 496 -12.31 1.59 12.66
CA THR A 496 -13.66 1.54 12.09
C THR A 496 -14.00 0.10 11.71
N LYS A 497 -15.26 -0.31 11.88
CA LYS A 497 -15.79 -1.59 11.38
C LYS A 497 -16.29 -1.46 9.95
N TYR A 498 -16.14 -2.54 9.19
CA TYR A 498 -16.68 -2.66 7.85
C TYR A 498 -17.42 -3.99 7.68
N ASP A 499 -18.60 -3.94 7.05
CA ASP A 499 -19.40 -5.14 6.74
C ASP A 499 -18.91 -5.80 5.45
N THR A 500 -18.12 -6.88 5.58
CA THR A 500 -17.54 -7.58 4.42
C THR A 500 -18.58 -8.15 3.46
N THR A 501 -19.86 -8.23 3.86
CA THR A 501 -20.97 -8.72 3.03
C THR A 501 -21.61 -7.66 2.14
N LYS A 502 -21.25 -6.37 2.31
CA LYS A 502 -21.84 -5.24 1.57
C LYS A 502 -20.77 -4.49 0.79
N ASN A 503 -20.87 -4.48 -0.55
CA ASN A 503 -19.91 -3.75 -1.39
C ASN A 503 -20.00 -2.21 -1.29
N HIS A 504 -21.09 -1.67 -0.73
CA HIS A 504 -21.21 -0.26 -0.38
C HIS A 504 -21.74 -0.12 1.05
N ASP A 505 -20.97 0.53 1.93
CA ASP A 505 -21.38 0.84 3.30
C ASP A 505 -20.62 2.07 3.82
N SER A 506 -21.31 2.98 4.51
CA SER A 506 -20.81 4.26 5.03
C SER A 506 -19.98 4.07 6.31
N ALA A 507 -18.88 3.33 6.22
CA ALA A 507 -18.02 2.95 7.36
C ALA A 507 -17.44 4.13 8.17
N THR A 508 -17.60 5.37 7.71
CA THR A 508 -17.44 6.60 8.52
C THR A 508 -18.32 6.63 9.78
N GLU A 509 -19.46 5.92 9.77
CA GLU A 509 -20.46 5.90 10.84
C GLU A 509 -20.24 4.76 11.85
N ARG A 510 -19.33 3.81 11.57
CA ARG A 510 -19.02 2.67 12.46
C ARG A 510 -17.61 2.76 13.03
N ARG A 511 -17.28 3.90 13.65
CA ARG A 511 -16.12 4.00 14.55
C ARG A 511 -16.35 3.04 15.71
N THR A 512 -15.34 2.21 15.99
CA THR A 512 -15.35 1.22 17.07
C THR A 512 -14.08 1.38 17.87
N ASP A 513 -14.14 2.43 18.66
CA ASP A 513 -13.13 3.03 19.51
C ASP A 513 -13.20 2.55 20.97
N GLY A 514 -14.12 1.62 21.31
CA GLY A 514 -14.49 1.18 22.67
C GLY A 514 -13.31 0.95 23.63
N GLY A 515 -12.81 2.05 24.17
CA GLY A 515 -11.56 2.15 24.91
C GLY A 515 -10.26 1.82 24.15
N GLN A 516 -10.25 1.69 22.82
CA GLN A 516 -9.11 1.20 22.02
C GLN A 516 -8.73 2.10 20.83
N VAL A 517 -7.42 2.18 20.55
CA VAL A 517 -6.85 2.75 19.31
C VAL A 517 -5.87 1.76 18.67
N LEU A 518 -5.60 1.96 17.38
CA LEU A 518 -4.42 1.39 16.71
C LEU A 518 -3.22 2.30 16.97
N PHE A 519 -2.08 1.72 17.37
CA PHE A 519 -0.78 2.38 17.50
C PHE A 519 0.26 1.58 16.70
N LEU A 520 0.95 2.25 15.77
CA LEU A 520 2.02 1.66 14.96
C LEU A 520 3.18 2.64 14.79
N THR A 521 4.39 2.11 14.68
CA THR A 521 5.63 2.87 14.50
C THR A 521 6.22 2.68 13.10
N SER A 522 7.13 3.56 12.70
CA SER A 522 7.81 3.51 11.41
C SER A 522 9.13 4.27 11.45
N ASP A 523 10.15 3.78 10.74
CA ASP A 523 11.42 4.50 10.55
C ASP A 523 11.36 5.52 9.39
N ASN A 524 10.35 5.44 8.50
CA ASN A 524 10.38 6.12 7.20
C ASN A 524 9.01 6.59 6.64
N LEU A 525 7.91 6.41 7.40
CA LEU A 525 6.50 6.73 7.05
C LEU A 525 5.88 5.95 5.87
N TYR A 526 6.64 5.09 5.17
CA TYR A 526 6.15 4.25 4.05
C TYR A 526 6.27 2.74 4.29
N GLN A 527 6.79 2.33 5.44
CA GLN A 527 6.88 0.96 5.92
C GLN A 527 6.65 1.01 7.43
N TRP A 528 5.71 0.22 7.93
CA TRP A 528 5.27 0.27 9.32
C TRP A 528 5.68 -1.00 10.07
N ASP A 529 5.90 -0.87 11.39
CA ASP A 529 6.33 -1.95 12.28
C ASP A 529 5.13 -2.83 12.68
N ASP A 530 4.44 -3.43 11.70
CA ASP A 530 3.40 -4.45 11.89
C ASP A 530 3.94 -5.89 11.71
N ALA A 531 3.17 -6.89 12.19
CA ALA A 531 3.58 -8.31 12.19
C ALA A 531 2.44 -9.24 11.70
N PRO A 532 2.01 -9.12 10.43
CA PRO A 532 0.74 -9.63 9.88
C PRO A 532 0.64 -11.17 9.67
N ASN A 533 1.40 -11.98 10.41
CA ASN A 533 1.62 -13.41 10.12
C ASN A 533 0.63 -14.36 10.84
N ASP A 534 0.05 -13.90 11.94
CA ASP A 534 -0.93 -14.63 12.77
C ASP A 534 -2.35 -14.03 12.64
N TYR A 535 -3.32 -14.61 13.35
CA TYR A 535 -4.71 -14.13 13.39
C TYR A 535 -4.99 -13.12 14.51
N GLU A 536 -3.98 -12.75 15.31
CA GLU A 536 -4.08 -11.68 16.30
C GLU A 536 -3.75 -10.32 15.68
N VAL A 537 -4.58 -9.31 15.94
CA VAL A 537 -4.37 -7.97 15.35
C VAL A 537 -3.33 -7.17 16.12
N THR A 538 -2.26 -6.82 15.43
CA THR A 538 -1.12 -6.08 15.95
C THR A 538 -1.44 -4.60 16.19
N GLY A 539 -0.57 -3.92 16.95
CA GLY A 539 -0.68 -2.49 17.24
C GLY A 539 -1.88 -2.02 18.08
N ARG A 540 -2.86 -2.87 18.44
CA ARG A 540 -4.01 -2.43 19.24
C ARG A 540 -3.65 -2.19 20.70
N VAL A 541 -4.03 -1.01 21.20
CA VAL A 541 -3.79 -0.59 22.58
C VAL A 541 -5.07 -0.10 23.24
N LYS A 542 -5.31 -0.49 24.50
CA LYS A 542 -6.49 -0.09 25.28
C LYS A 542 -6.14 1.10 26.17
N LEU A 543 -6.77 2.25 25.91
CA LEU A 543 -6.58 3.51 26.63
C LEU A 543 -7.50 3.63 27.86
N THR A 544 -8.68 3.01 27.82
CA THR A 544 -9.69 3.13 28.89
C THR A 544 -10.60 1.91 28.95
N ASP A 545 -11.18 1.61 30.12
CA ASP A 545 -12.27 0.64 30.26
C ASP A 545 -13.65 1.22 29.89
N ASP A 546 -13.75 2.55 29.80
CA ASP A 546 -14.96 3.26 29.36
C ASP A 546 -15.13 3.12 27.83
N THR A 547 -16.28 2.60 27.40
CA THR A 547 -16.56 2.31 25.99
C THR A 547 -17.40 3.38 25.31
N THR A 548 -17.51 4.59 25.87
CA THR A 548 -17.97 5.77 25.12
C THR A 548 -17.12 6.02 23.88
N GLN A 549 -17.74 6.49 22.80
CA GLN A 549 -17.01 6.88 21.59
C GLN A 549 -16.11 8.08 21.84
N PHE A 550 -14.98 8.15 21.13
CA PHE A 550 -14.16 9.35 21.05
C PHE A 550 -14.81 10.33 20.08
N ASP A 551 -14.79 11.63 20.33
CA ASP A 551 -15.35 12.60 19.38
C ASP A 551 -14.55 12.60 18.06
N LYS A 552 -15.25 12.74 16.92
CA LYS A 552 -14.63 12.70 15.59
C LYS A 552 -13.53 13.75 15.47
N GLY A 553 -12.38 13.34 14.93
CA GLY A 553 -11.23 14.22 14.70
C GLY A 553 -10.39 14.53 15.95
N THR A 554 -10.83 14.18 17.17
CA THR A 554 -10.20 14.72 18.41
C THR A 554 -8.98 13.96 18.92
N LEU A 555 -8.65 12.80 18.34
CA LEU A 555 -7.49 12.01 18.75
C LEU A 555 -6.15 12.73 18.45
N THR A 556 -5.26 12.71 19.45
CA THR A 556 -3.91 13.31 19.45
C THR A 556 -2.93 12.43 20.24
N ALA A 557 -1.64 12.47 19.90
CA ALA A 557 -0.57 11.87 20.68
C ALA A 557 0.76 12.61 20.53
N GLY A 558 1.63 12.54 21.54
CA GLY A 558 2.96 13.14 21.49
C GLY A 558 3.81 12.82 22.72
N TRP A 559 5.08 13.23 22.69
CA TRP A 559 6.01 13.13 23.81
C TRP A 559 5.94 14.38 24.68
N ASP A 560 5.57 14.24 25.96
CA ASP A 560 5.68 15.32 26.94
C ASP A 560 7.13 15.37 27.44
N ALA A 561 7.90 16.27 26.83
CA ALA A 561 9.31 16.51 27.14
C ALA A 561 9.58 16.96 28.59
N SER A 562 8.55 17.36 29.36
CA SER A 562 8.67 17.71 30.78
C SER A 562 8.37 16.54 31.72
N ALA A 563 7.38 15.71 31.38
CA ALA A 563 7.00 14.53 32.15
C ALA A 563 7.82 13.28 31.78
N GLN A 564 8.53 13.32 30.65
CA GLN A 564 9.35 12.22 30.10
C GLN A 564 8.50 10.94 29.93
N ASN A 565 7.34 11.13 29.30
CA ASN A 565 6.37 10.11 28.93
C ASN A 565 5.63 10.54 27.63
N TYR A 566 4.90 9.61 27.03
CA TYR A 566 3.95 9.92 25.96
C TYR A 566 2.58 10.25 26.56
N ARG A 567 1.88 11.22 25.96
CA ARG A 567 0.52 11.62 26.31
C ARG A 567 -0.38 11.40 25.08
N ILE A 568 -1.50 10.70 25.28
CA ILE A 568 -2.51 10.43 24.25
C ILE A 568 -3.80 11.12 24.73
N GLY A 569 -4.36 12.01 23.91
CA GLY A 569 -5.51 12.83 24.26
C GLY A 569 -6.63 12.74 23.24
N TRP A 570 -7.87 12.81 23.72
CA TRP A 570 -9.10 12.77 22.94
C TRP A 570 -10.19 13.59 23.63
N LYS A 571 -11.39 13.66 23.05
CA LYS A 571 -12.58 14.19 23.72
C LYS A 571 -13.73 13.17 23.73
N VAL A 572 -14.66 13.33 24.67
CA VAL A 572 -15.94 12.60 24.73
C VAL A 572 -17.07 13.59 24.97
N ASN A 573 -18.02 13.71 24.04
CA ASN A 573 -19.08 14.72 24.00
C ASN A 573 -18.57 16.18 24.09
N GLY A 574 -17.31 16.43 23.74
CA GLY A 574 -16.61 17.71 23.87
C GLY A 574 -15.63 17.80 25.05
N ALA A 575 -15.76 16.92 26.05
CA ALA A 575 -14.95 16.92 27.26
C ALA A 575 -13.56 16.29 27.05
N SER A 576 -12.49 17.06 27.24
CA SER A 576 -11.10 16.60 27.04
C SER A 576 -10.65 15.55 28.05
N LYS A 577 -10.09 14.44 27.55
CA LYS A 577 -9.53 13.33 28.32
C LYS A 577 -8.14 12.97 27.80
N TYR A 578 -7.28 12.45 28.66
CA TYR A 578 -5.98 11.92 28.26
C TYR A 578 -5.54 10.73 29.13
N VAL A 579 -4.57 9.96 28.62
CA VAL A 579 -3.73 9.05 29.40
C VAL A 579 -2.25 9.33 29.10
N THR A 580 -1.37 8.80 29.94
CA THR A 580 0.08 8.77 29.68
C THR A 580 0.63 7.35 29.70
N THR A 581 1.71 7.13 28.94
CA THR A 581 2.40 5.84 28.80
C THR A 581 3.91 6.05 28.61
N LYS A 582 4.73 5.02 28.82
CA LYS A 582 6.15 5.00 28.43
C LYS A 582 6.49 3.96 27.37
N ASP A 583 5.58 3.05 27.07
CA ASP A 583 5.82 1.83 26.28
C ASP A 583 4.66 1.45 25.34
N PHE A 584 3.57 2.24 25.34
CA PHE A 584 2.30 1.95 24.66
C PHE A 584 1.66 0.60 25.04
N LYS A 585 2.04 0.02 26.18
CA LYS A 585 1.50 -1.23 26.73
C LYS A 585 0.86 -1.02 28.10
N SER A 586 1.40 -0.09 28.88
CA SER A 586 0.89 0.35 30.17
C SER A 586 0.44 1.80 30.10
N PHE A 587 -0.77 2.08 30.61
CA PHE A 587 -1.39 3.41 30.58
C PHE A 587 -1.80 3.84 31.98
N THR A 588 -1.78 5.14 32.25
CA THR A 588 -2.51 5.70 33.41
C THR A 588 -4.01 5.51 33.23
N LYS A 589 -4.78 5.63 34.32
CA LYS A 589 -6.23 5.84 34.19
C LYS A 589 -6.51 7.12 33.39
N PRO A 590 -7.64 7.22 32.68
CA PRO A 590 -8.05 8.46 32.03
C PRO A 590 -8.15 9.61 33.02
N GLN A 591 -7.69 10.78 32.60
CA GLN A 591 -7.68 12.02 33.38
C GLN A 591 -8.34 13.13 32.56
N SER A 592 -9.12 14.00 33.20
CA SER A 592 -9.53 15.28 32.60
C SER A 592 -8.33 16.22 32.49
N GLY A 593 -8.24 16.98 31.39
CA GLY A 593 -7.20 18.00 31.20
C GLY A 593 -6.80 18.17 29.73
N PRO A 594 -5.74 18.94 29.44
CA PRO A 594 -5.36 19.27 28.08
C PRO A 594 -4.75 18.09 27.32
N ALA A 595 -4.85 18.18 25.99
CA ALA A 595 -4.21 17.35 25.00
C ALA A 595 -3.22 18.20 24.18
N PHE A 596 -2.44 17.57 23.28
CA PHE A 596 -1.62 18.33 22.33
C PHE A 596 -2.50 19.08 21.32
N ASN A 597 -1.98 20.16 20.74
CA ASN A 597 -2.73 20.97 19.77
C ASN A 597 -2.80 20.23 18.42
N LYS A 598 -4.02 19.94 17.96
CA LYS A 598 -4.23 19.36 16.63
C LYS A 598 -4.36 20.46 15.58
N VAL A 599 -3.33 20.59 14.74
CA VAL A 599 -3.37 21.45 13.55
C VAL A 599 -3.83 20.62 12.36
N SER A 600 -5.04 20.88 11.85
CA SER A 600 -5.54 20.28 10.63
C SER A 600 -4.95 20.99 9.40
N PRO A 601 -4.34 20.29 8.43
CA PRO A 601 -3.88 20.89 7.18
C PRO A 601 -5.05 21.24 6.26
N ASP A 602 -4.90 22.31 5.47
CA ASP A 602 -5.76 22.56 4.31
C ASP A 602 -5.33 21.61 3.17
N LEU A 603 -6.23 20.70 2.80
CA LEU A 603 -6.04 19.72 1.72
C LEU A 603 -6.93 20.02 0.51
N THR A 604 -7.37 21.28 0.35
CA THR A 604 -8.12 21.74 -0.83
C THR A 604 -7.36 21.39 -2.12
N GLY A 605 -8.01 20.60 -2.99
CA GLY A 605 -7.41 20.07 -4.22
C GLY A 605 -6.95 18.61 -4.13
N ILE A 606 -7.06 17.95 -2.97
CA ILE A 606 -6.88 16.49 -2.84
C ILE A 606 -8.25 15.83 -2.71
N ASP A 607 -8.66 15.11 -3.76
CA ASP A 607 -9.99 14.51 -3.87
C ASP A 607 -10.38 13.67 -2.64
N ASN A 608 -11.54 14.00 -2.06
CA ASN A 608 -12.20 13.26 -0.98
C ASN A 608 -11.44 13.22 0.36
N ALA A 609 -10.43 14.07 0.56
CA ALA A 609 -9.57 14.05 1.74
C ALA A 609 -10.27 14.54 3.03
N GLN A 610 -10.23 13.72 4.08
CA GLN A 610 -10.61 14.09 5.45
C GLN A 610 -9.34 14.32 6.28
N ALA A 611 -8.89 15.58 6.30
CA ALA A 611 -7.67 16.02 6.98
C ALA A 611 -7.68 15.66 8.48
N SER A 612 -6.55 15.16 8.99
CA SER A 612 -6.37 14.87 10.41
C SER A 612 -5.30 15.77 11.04
N ASN A 613 -4.01 15.55 10.83
CA ASN A 613 -2.97 16.44 11.40
C ASN A 613 -1.80 16.71 10.44
N VAL A 614 -1.10 17.81 10.68
CA VAL A 614 0.19 18.13 10.07
C VAL A 614 1.33 17.94 11.06
N MET A 615 2.51 17.59 10.56
CA MET A 615 3.76 17.48 11.32
C MET A 615 4.95 17.95 10.45
N PRO A 616 5.93 18.69 10.99
CA PRO A 616 7.15 19.03 10.26
C PRO A 616 8.10 17.83 10.15
N ILE A 617 8.79 17.70 9.03
CA ILE A 617 9.83 16.70 8.75
C ILE A 617 11.06 17.33 8.10
N GLU A 618 12.23 16.70 8.28
CA GLU A 618 13.49 17.14 7.70
C GLU A 618 13.50 16.94 6.17
N GLN A 619 14.17 17.82 5.41
CA GLN A 619 14.13 17.79 3.94
C GLN A 619 14.61 16.44 3.36
N ALA A 620 15.55 15.76 4.02
CA ALA A 620 16.03 14.45 3.61
C ALA A 620 14.94 13.37 3.65
N ASP A 621 14.07 13.35 4.66
CA ASP A 621 12.98 12.38 4.77
C ASP A 621 11.83 12.71 3.82
N ALA A 622 11.57 14.01 3.60
CA ALA A 622 10.65 14.50 2.57
C ALA A 622 11.06 14.08 1.14
N SER A 623 12.35 14.11 0.84
CA SER A 623 12.89 13.60 -0.45
C SER A 623 12.73 12.09 -0.59
N LYS A 624 13.08 11.29 0.44
CA LYS A 624 12.87 9.82 0.42
C LYS A 624 11.41 9.43 0.22
N LEU A 625 10.48 10.14 0.88
CA LEU A 625 9.04 9.96 0.70
C LEU A 625 8.59 10.29 -0.73
N SER A 626 9.13 11.37 -1.32
CA SER A 626 8.85 11.75 -2.71
C SER A 626 9.42 10.74 -3.71
N GLU A 627 10.63 10.21 -3.49
CA GLU A 627 11.25 9.15 -4.29
C GLU A 627 10.45 7.84 -4.21
N ARG A 628 10.13 7.39 -2.99
CA ARG A 628 9.49 6.09 -2.77
C ARG A 628 8.02 6.05 -3.17
N LEU A 629 7.23 7.05 -2.76
CA LEU A 629 5.77 7.11 -2.94
C LEU A 629 5.31 8.04 -4.06
N GLY A 630 6.19 8.88 -4.62
CA GLY A 630 5.88 9.71 -5.77
C GLY A 630 5.98 8.96 -7.10
N ARG A 631 5.60 9.67 -8.17
CA ARG A 631 5.88 9.26 -9.55
C ARG A 631 7.34 9.60 -9.87
N VAL A 632 8.01 8.75 -10.63
CA VAL A 632 9.38 8.98 -11.12
C VAL A 632 9.32 9.21 -12.62
N VAL A 633 9.91 10.31 -13.10
CA VAL A 633 9.71 10.82 -14.46
C VAL A 633 11.03 11.13 -15.15
N ASN A 634 11.09 10.96 -16.47
CA ASN A 634 12.28 11.24 -17.27
C ASN A 634 12.63 12.74 -17.24
N THR A 635 13.82 13.08 -16.74
CA THR A 635 14.32 14.46 -16.70
C THR A 635 15.28 14.75 -17.86
N LYS A 636 16.07 13.75 -18.27
CA LYS A 636 17.16 13.89 -19.25
C LYS A 636 17.30 12.64 -20.11
N VAL A 637 17.80 12.82 -21.34
CA VAL A 637 18.27 11.75 -22.22
C VAL A 637 19.62 12.18 -22.79
N GLU A 638 20.56 11.24 -22.90
CA GLU A 638 21.87 11.43 -23.53
C GLU A 638 22.13 10.34 -24.57
N GLY A 639 22.60 10.72 -25.76
CA GLY A 639 23.09 9.77 -26.76
C GLY A 639 24.36 9.05 -26.30
N PRO A 640 24.76 7.97 -27.00
CA PRO A 640 26.04 7.30 -26.75
C PRO A 640 27.21 8.26 -26.95
N LYS A 641 28.31 8.00 -26.23
CA LYS A 641 29.58 8.72 -26.46
C LYS A 641 30.13 8.41 -27.86
N GLN A 642 30.96 9.33 -28.37
CA GLN A 642 31.65 9.17 -29.64
C GLN A 642 32.38 7.82 -29.73
N ILE A 643 32.19 7.12 -30.85
CA ILE A 643 32.96 5.92 -31.21
C ILE A 643 34.10 6.34 -32.12
N ASP A 644 35.33 6.09 -31.69
CA ASP A 644 36.53 6.27 -32.50
C ASP A 644 36.91 4.96 -33.20
N VAL A 645 37.26 5.04 -34.49
CA VAL A 645 37.85 3.92 -35.25
C VAL A 645 39.08 4.38 -36.03
N SER A 646 40.09 3.50 -36.12
CA SER A 646 41.27 3.74 -36.96
C SER A 646 40.92 3.61 -38.44
N LYS A 647 41.39 4.55 -39.27
CA LYS A 647 41.27 4.46 -40.73
C LYS A 647 41.86 3.15 -41.25
N ALA A 648 41.17 2.55 -42.23
CA ALA A 648 41.60 1.30 -42.86
C ALA A 648 42.97 1.42 -43.55
N GLY A 649 43.83 0.42 -43.33
CA GLY A 649 45.20 0.37 -43.85
C GLY A 649 46.27 0.95 -42.91
N ALA A 650 46.14 0.74 -41.61
CA ALA A 650 47.19 0.99 -40.60
C ALA A 650 47.37 -0.25 -39.72
N ASP A 651 48.60 -0.53 -39.28
CA ASP A 651 49.06 -1.85 -38.78
C ASP A 651 48.59 -2.26 -37.36
N GLU A 652 47.43 -1.77 -36.90
CA GLU A 652 46.78 -2.23 -35.67
C GLU A 652 45.55 -3.11 -35.99
N ALA A 653 44.97 -3.74 -34.96
CA ALA A 653 43.76 -4.56 -35.06
C ALA A 653 42.53 -3.71 -35.45
N GLN A 654 42.37 -3.47 -36.75
CA GLN A 654 41.35 -2.62 -37.32
C GLN A 654 39.95 -3.25 -37.20
N LYS A 655 39.02 -2.58 -36.53
CA LYS A 655 37.58 -2.87 -36.67
C LYS A 655 37.18 -2.72 -38.14
N SER A 656 36.62 -3.78 -38.72
CA SER A 656 35.98 -3.73 -40.03
C SER A 656 34.69 -2.90 -39.96
N LYS A 657 34.15 -2.48 -41.12
CA LYS A 657 32.83 -1.83 -41.15
C LYS A 657 31.74 -2.75 -40.59
N ALA A 658 31.84 -4.07 -40.76
CA ALA A 658 30.89 -5.02 -40.19
C ALA A 658 30.93 -5.00 -38.65
N GLU A 659 32.11 -5.08 -38.03
CA GLU A 659 32.25 -5.04 -36.57
C GLU A 659 31.82 -3.69 -35.97
N LEU A 660 32.04 -2.58 -36.69
CA LEU A 660 31.52 -1.26 -36.29
C LEU A 660 29.99 -1.20 -36.35
N LEU A 661 29.36 -1.77 -37.38
CA LEU A 661 27.90 -1.84 -37.47
C LEU A 661 27.31 -2.79 -36.42
N GLU A 662 27.98 -3.91 -36.11
CA GLU A 662 27.63 -4.83 -35.02
C GLU A 662 27.72 -4.15 -33.63
N GLU A 663 28.72 -3.28 -33.42
CA GLU A 663 28.87 -2.48 -32.21
C GLU A 663 27.77 -1.40 -32.08
N ILE A 664 27.44 -0.69 -33.17
CA ILE A 664 26.45 0.39 -33.15
C ILE A 664 25.01 -0.15 -33.05
N THR A 665 24.68 -1.20 -33.81
CA THR A 665 23.29 -1.69 -33.93
C THR A 665 22.97 -2.87 -33.01
N GLY A 666 23.99 -3.61 -32.55
CA GLY A 666 23.80 -4.91 -31.91
C GLY A 666 23.36 -6.04 -32.86
N MET A 667 23.32 -5.79 -34.17
CA MET A 667 22.86 -6.71 -35.22
C MET A 667 23.97 -6.99 -36.23
N LYS A 668 23.99 -8.21 -36.75
CA LYS A 668 24.87 -8.62 -37.85
C LYS A 668 24.27 -8.29 -39.21
N ALA A 669 25.10 -8.38 -40.25
CA ALA A 669 24.69 -8.22 -41.65
C ALA A 669 23.65 -9.24 -42.16
N ASP A 670 23.42 -10.36 -41.45
CA ASP A 670 22.35 -11.33 -41.74
C ASP A 670 21.02 -11.03 -41.00
N GLY A 671 20.96 -9.93 -40.24
CA GLY A 671 19.82 -9.55 -39.40
C GLY A 671 19.72 -10.29 -38.07
N SER A 672 20.65 -11.20 -37.75
CA SER A 672 20.69 -11.87 -36.45
C SER A 672 21.35 -11.00 -35.38
N ALA A 673 20.88 -11.09 -34.13
CA ALA A 673 21.43 -10.34 -33.03
C ALA A 673 22.83 -10.84 -32.63
N VAL A 674 23.75 -9.91 -32.37
CA VAL A 674 25.09 -10.17 -31.87
C VAL A 674 25.01 -10.72 -30.45
N LYS A 675 25.58 -11.90 -30.21
CA LYS A 675 25.62 -12.50 -28.86
C LYS A 675 26.85 -12.02 -28.09
N THR A 676 26.60 -11.44 -26.93
CA THR A 676 27.61 -11.05 -25.94
C THR A 676 28.21 -12.28 -25.25
N LYS A 677 29.30 -12.08 -24.49
CA LYS A 677 29.99 -13.16 -23.74
C LYS A 677 29.11 -13.87 -22.69
N SER A 678 27.99 -13.28 -22.28
CA SER A 678 27.01 -13.90 -21.36
C SER A 678 25.89 -14.66 -22.08
N GLY A 679 25.94 -14.75 -23.41
CA GLY A 679 24.90 -15.37 -24.26
C GLY A 679 23.71 -14.45 -24.58
N ARG A 680 23.56 -13.34 -23.85
CA ARG A 680 22.57 -12.27 -24.12
C ARG A 680 22.85 -11.57 -25.44
N TYR A 681 21.82 -11.03 -26.07
CA TYR A 681 21.91 -10.21 -27.28
C TYR A 681 22.47 -8.82 -26.93
N SER A 682 23.24 -8.23 -27.85
CA SER A 682 23.78 -6.88 -27.71
C SER A 682 22.67 -5.84 -27.87
N LYS A 683 22.68 -4.80 -27.02
CA LYS A 683 21.82 -3.62 -27.19
C LYS A 683 22.33 -2.64 -28.26
N GLY A 684 23.54 -2.85 -28.78
CA GLY A 684 24.25 -1.87 -29.61
C GLY A 684 24.67 -0.63 -28.82
N ALA A 685 24.87 0.49 -29.51
CA ALA A 685 25.05 1.80 -28.91
C ALA A 685 23.71 2.31 -28.36
N THR A 686 23.63 2.51 -27.04
CA THR A 686 22.42 2.87 -26.31
C THR A 686 22.32 4.35 -26.00
N ALA A 687 21.10 4.85 -25.80
CA ALA A 687 20.84 6.16 -25.24
C ALA A 687 20.46 6.03 -23.75
N ARG A 688 21.04 6.88 -22.90
CA ARG A 688 20.84 6.85 -21.45
C ARG A 688 19.79 7.87 -21.02
N ALA A 689 18.71 7.40 -20.42
CA ALA A 689 17.79 8.24 -19.68
C ALA A 689 18.27 8.48 -18.25
N THR A 690 17.88 9.62 -17.67
CA THR A 690 17.97 9.91 -16.23
C THR A 690 16.60 10.36 -15.73
N TYR A 691 16.24 9.95 -14.53
CA TYR A 691 14.93 10.19 -13.94
C TYR A 691 14.99 11.14 -12.73
N SER A 692 13.81 11.51 -12.21
CA SER A 692 13.66 12.51 -11.14
C SER A 692 14.17 12.06 -9.76
N ASP A 693 14.39 10.78 -9.55
CA ASP A 693 15.07 10.20 -8.38
C ASP A 693 16.60 10.02 -8.58
N GLY A 694 17.11 10.33 -9.78
CA GLY A 694 18.52 10.10 -10.14
C GLY A 694 18.82 8.69 -10.65
N SER A 695 17.81 7.81 -10.79
CA SER A 695 17.96 6.52 -11.50
C SER A 695 18.21 6.72 -13.00
N THR A 696 18.63 5.65 -13.69
CA THR A 696 18.97 5.68 -15.12
C THR A 696 18.57 4.40 -15.84
N PHE A 697 18.18 4.51 -17.11
CA PHE A 697 17.87 3.37 -17.99
C PHE A 697 18.57 3.53 -19.35
N ASP A 698 19.09 2.43 -19.90
CA ASP A 698 19.80 2.41 -21.18
C ASP A 698 18.92 1.82 -22.29
N PHE A 699 18.33 2.71 -23.10
CA PHE A 699 17.48 2.37 -24.23
C PHE A 699 18.27 1.88 -25.45
N ARG A 700 17.72 0.88 -26.14
CA ARG A 700 18.10 0.53 -27.51
C ARG A 700 17.69 1.68 -28.46
N VAL A 701 18.46 1.90 -29.52
CA VAL A 701 18.23 2.99 -30.49
C VAL A 701 18.11 2.42 -31.90
N ASN A 702 17.11 2.89 -32.65
CA ASN A 702 16.96 2.60 -34.07
C ASN A 702 17.74 3.67 -34.86
N TRP A 703 18.99 3.33 -35.19
CA TRP A 703 19.90 4.18 -35.96
C TRP A 703 19.52 4.28 -37.44
N ASN A 704 19.80 5.43 -38.06
CA ASN A 704 19.54 5.68 -39.47
C ASN A 704 20.42 4.81 -40.38
N ALA A 705 19.79 3.90 -41.14
CA ALA A 705 20.48 2.97 -42.02
C ALA A 705 21.28 3.65 -43.13
N ASP A 706 20.75 4.71 -43.76
CA ASP A 706 21.42 5.42 -44.85
C ASP A 706 22.70 6.11 -44.36
N GLU A 707 22.68 6.66 -43.14
CA GLU A 707 23.83 7.30 -42.51
C GLU A 707 24.89 6.29 -42.05
N LEU A 708 24.47 5.12 -41.56
CA LEU A 708 25.36 3.99 -41.27
C LEU A 708 26.03 3.45 -42.54
N ASP A 709 25.28 3.31 -43.64
CA ASP A 709 25.83 2.90 -44.93
C ASP A 709 26.74 3.97 -45.55
N ALA A 710 26.53 5.25 -45.24
CA ALA A 710 27.44 6.34 -45.62
C ALA A 710 28.80 6.34 -44.89
N ILE A 711 28.97 5.59 -43.79
CA ILE A 711 30.27 5.50 -43.08
C ILE A 711 31.32 4.85 -43.99
N ASP A 712 32.40 5.58 -44.26
CA ASP A 712 33.54 5.10 -45.05
C ASP A 712 34.80 5.04 -44.17
N THR A 713 35.08 3.86 -43.61
CA THR A 713 36.24 3.63 -42.75
C THR A 713 37.60 3.75 -43.49
N THR A 714 37.62 3.97 -44.80
CA THR A 714 38.84 4.29 -45.55
C THR A 714 39.17 5.79 -45.57
N LYS A 715 38.23 6.67 -45.19
CA LYS A 715 38.40 8.12 -45.15
C LYS A 715 38.34 8.63 -43.72
N SER A 716 39.33 9.45 -43.34
CA SER A 716 39.32 10.15 -42.07
C SER A 716 38.27 11.25 -42.04
N GLY A 717 37.47 11.31 -40.98
CA GLY A 717 36.38 12.27 -40.85
C GLY A 717 35.45 11.92 -39.70
N THR A 718 34.44 12.76 -39.50
CA THR A 718 33.42 12.56 -38.47
C THR A 718 32.05 12.42 -39.12
N TYR A 719 31.33 11.38 -38.74
CA TYR A 719 29.99 11.03 -39.17
C TYR A 719 29.04 11.24 -37.99
N THR A 720 27.98 12.02 -38.18
CA THR A 720 26.87 12.10 -37.23
C THR A 720 25.79 11.15 -37.69
N ILE A 721 25.47 10.15 -36.88
CA ILE A 721 24.40 9.20 -37.13
C ILE A 721 23.22 9.58 -36.23
N HIS A 722 22.06 9.84 -36.83
CA HIS A 722 20.82 10.08 -36.10
C HIS A 722 20.15 8.75 -35.74
N GLY A 723 19.42 8.71 -34.63
CA GLY A 723 18.62 7.56 -34.25
C GLY A 723 17.48 7.94 -33.32
N THR A 724 16.42 7.13 -33.33
CA THR A 724 15.27 7.31 -32.43
C THR A 724 15.25 6.18 -31.40
N ILE A 725 15.00 6.52 -30.13
CA ILE A 725 14.89 5.54 -29.05
C ILE A 725 13.77 4.52 -29.32
N ILE A 726 14.10 3.24 -29.12
CA ILE A 726 13.15 2.12 -29.21
C ILE A 726 12.42 2.00 -27.86
N GLN A 727 11.48 2.91 -27.62
CA GLN A 727 10.55 2.80 -26.50
C GLN A 727 9.47 1.74 -26.80
N GLN A 728 9.05 0.98 -25.78
CA GLN A 728 7.90 0.10 -25.87
C GLN A 728 6.72 0.75 -25.12
N ASN A 729 5.81 1.41 -25.83
CA ASN A 729 4.67 2.14 -25.24
C ASN A 729 3.54 1.22 -24.71
N TYR A 730 3.90 0.09 -24.09
CA TYR A 730 2.98 -0.99 -23.77
C TYR A 730 1.88 -0.60 -22.77
N SER A 731 2.10 0.39 -21.89
CA SER A 731 1.05 0.91 -20.99
C SER A 731 -0.15 1.51 -21.73
N GLU A 732 0.07 2.04 -22.95
CA GLU A 732 -0.98 2.60 -23.81
C GLU A 732 -1.58 1.55 -24.75
N GLN A 733 -0.87 0.45 -24.98
CA GLN A 733 -1.24 -0.58 -25.96
C GLN A 733 -2.18 -1.66 -25.41
N PHE A 734 -2.68 -1.51 -24.19
CA PHE A 734 -3.60 -2.47 -23.56
C PHE A 734 -4.93 -2.62 -24.34
N PRO A 735 -5.44 -3.86 -24.54
CA PRO A 735 -4.83 -5.13 -24.18
C PRO A 735 -3.70 -5.54 -25.15
N MET A 736 -2.67 -6.18 -24.61
CA MET A 736 -1.65 -6.86 -25.41
C MET A 736 -2.21 -8.17 -25.98
N MET A 737 -2.95 -8.93 -25.15
CA MET A 737 -3.67 -10.14 -25.57
C MET A 737 -5.04 -10.20 -24.88
N GLU A 738 -6.13 -10.32 -25.65
CA GLU A 738 -7.49 -10.44 -25.16
C GLU A 738 -7.74 -11.78 -24.46
N ASN A 739 -8.50 -11.76 -23.36
CA ASN A 739 -8.90 -12.97 -22.62
C ASN A 739 -7.69 -13.84 -22.21
N ARG A 740 -6.69 -13.16 -21.64
CA ARG A 740 -5.49 -13.72 -21.04
C ARG A 740 -5.37 -13.18 -19.63
N ALA A 741 -6.09 -13.83 -18.74
CA ALA A 741 -5.82 -13.77 -17.32
C ALA A 741 -4.47 -14.46 -17.02
N ASP A 742 -3.97 -14.23 -15.81
CA ASP A 742 -2.82 -14.93 -15.20
C ASP A 742 -1.64 -15.14 -16.20
N PRO A 743 -1.15 -14.07 -16.87
CA PRO A 743 -0.35 -14.20 -18.09
C PRO A 743 1.13 -14.39 -17.80
N ASN A 744 1.76 -15.24 -18.61
CA ASN A 744 3.19 -15.52 -18.56
C ASN A 744 3.81 -15.44 -19.96
N ILE A 745 5.06 -14.97 -20.03
CA ILE A 745 5.86 -14.88 -21.26
C ILE A 745 7.27 -15.41 -20.96
N VAL A 746 7.84 -16.18 -21.88
CA VAL A 746 9.23 -16.66 -21.81
C VAL A 746 9.93 -16.52 -23.16
N PHE A 747 11.25 -16.35 -23.18
CA PHE A 747 12.05 -16.47 -24.40
C PHE A 747 12.74 -17.84 -24.47
N TRP A 748 12.42 -18.64 -25.50
CA TRP A 748 12.92 -20.00 -25.68
C TRP A 748 13.39 -20.23 -27.12
N LYS A 749 14.61 -20.78 -27.27
CA LYS A 749 15.23 -21.21 -28.55
C LYS A 749 15.18 -20.21 -29.73
N GLY A 750 14.94 -18.92 -29.48
CA GLY A 750 14.89 -17.87 -30.51
C GLY A 750 13.54 -17.14 -30.62
N LYS A 751 12.48 -17.65 -29.97
CA LYS A 751 11.13 -17.07 -30.00
C LYS A 751 10.65 -16.69 -28.59
N TYR A 752 9.76 -15.72 -28.53
CA TYR A 752 8.90 -15.49 -27.37
C TYR A 752 7.74 -16.47 -27.42
N TYR A 753 7.39 -17.04 -26.27
CA TYR A 753 6.20 -17.85 -26.07
C TYR A 753 5.35 -17.23 -24.97
N ALA A 754 4.03 -17.26 -25.12
CA ALA A 754 3.10 -16.64 -24.17
C ALA A 754 1.89 -17.54 -23.90
N MET A 755 1.45 -17.54 -22.64
CA MET A 755 0.30 -18.28 -22.14
C MET A 755 -0.50 -17.42 -21.14
N GLY A 756 -1.71 -17.88 -20.80
CA GLY A 756 -2.56 -17.29 -19.77
C GLY A 756 -3.92 -17.98 -19.70
N THR A 757 -4.58 -17.91 -18.55
CA THR A 757 -5.93 -18.45 -18.34
C THR A 757 -6.95 -17.73 -19.25
N SER A 758 -7.91 -18.47 -19.81
CA SER A 758 -9.06 -17.88 -20.53
C SER A 758 -10.27 -17.78 -19.61
N ASP A 759 -10.64 -16.56 -19.18
CA ASP A 759 -11.86 -16.33 -18.38
C ASP A 759 -13.13 -16.75 -19.14
N SER A 760 -13.15 -16.55 -20.46
CA SER A 760 -14.21 -17.00 -21.34
C SER A 760 -13.99 -18.44 -21.85
N GLY A 761 -15.08 -19.14 -22.14
CA GLY A 761 -15.07 -20.55 -22.55
C GLY A 761 -15.18 -21.55 -21.40
N GLY A 762 -15.02 -21.10 -20.15
CA GLY A 762 -15.14 -21.93 -18.94
C GLY A 762 -13.80 -22.33 -18.31
N MET A 763 -12.69 -21.68 -18.71
CA MET A 763 -11.34 -21.90 -18.16
C MET A 763 -10.83 -23.34 -18.29
N THR A 764 -11.35 -24.15 -19.23
CA THR A 764 -10.99 -25.58 -19.32
C THR A 764 -9.82 -25.87 -20.25
N THR A 765 -9.42 -24.93 -21.10
CA THR A 765 -8.36 -25.12 -22.11
C THR A 765 -7.34 -23.98 -22.06
N LEU A 766 -6.07 -24.34 -22.16
CA LEU A 766 -4.95 -23.40 -22.30
C LEU A 766 -4.40 -23.40 -23.74
N TYR A 767 -4.15 -22.18 -24.23
CA TYR A 767 -3.54 -21.92 -25.53
C TYR A 767 -2.13 -21.35 -25.33
N ILE A 768 -1.20 -21.73 -26.20
CA ILE A 768 0.14 -21.16 -26.30
C ILE A 768 0.27 -20.35 -27.61
N ARG A 769 0.84 -19.15 -27.49
CA ARG A 769 1.22 -18.29 -28.61
C ARG A 769 2.73 -18.28 -28.76
N SER A 770 3.24 -18.06 -29.97
CA SER A 770 4.66 -17.81 -30.20
C SER A 770 4.90 -16.68 -31.20
N SER A 771 6.03 -15.97 -31.08
CA SER A 771 6.45 -14.94 -32.03
C SER A 771 7.95 -14.70 -31.98
N ASP A 772 8.52 -14.20 -33.08
CA ASP A 772 9.95 -13.84 -33.16
C ASP A 772 10.25 -12.49 -32.45
N THR A 773 9.22 -11.69 -32.16
CA THR A 773 9.35 -10.42 -31.43
C THR A 773 8.30 -10.29 -30.33
N LEU A 774 8.63 -9.55 -29.27
CA LEU A 774 7.72 -9.28 -28.15
C LEU A 774 6.45 -8.54 -28.63
N ALA A 775 6.60 -7.53 -29.47
CA ALA A 775 5.48 -6.82 -30.09
C ALA A 775 4.59 -7.74 -30.96
N GLY A 776 5.19 -8.73 -31.63
CA GLY A 776 4.49 -9.72 -32.44
C GLY A 776 3.70 -10.77 -31.65
N LEU A 777 3.67 -10.70 -30.31
CA LEU A 777 2.70 -11.44 -29.49
C LEU A 777 1.32 -10.76 -29.44
N LYS A 778 1.19 -9.51 -29.90
CA LYS A 778 -0.09 -8.78 -29.86
C LYS A 778 -1.15 -9.44 -30.75
N ASP A 779 -2.43 -9.35 -30.35
CA ASP A 779 -3.55 -9.83 -31.16
C ASP A 779 -3.58 -9.14 -32.54
N ALA A 780 -3.40 -9.92 -33.61
CA ALA A 780 -3.51 -9.47 -34.99
C ALA A 780 -4.98 -9.35 -35.46
N LYS A 781 -5.91 -9.92 -34.69
CA LYS A 781 -7.37 -9.84 -34.85
C LYS A 781 -8.05 -10.28 -33.55
N LYS A 782 -9.33 -9.91 -33.40
CA LYS A 782 -10.18 -10.36 -32.29
C LYS A 782 -10.27 -11.89 -32.20
N GLY A 783 -10.24 -12.42 -30.98
CA GLY A 783 -10.39 -13.86 -30.71
C GLY A 783 -11.84 -14.36 -30.66
N SER A 784 -12.00 -15.63 -30.31
CA SER A 784 -13.32 -16.27 -30.13
C SER A 784 -13.25 -17.43 -29.12
N ASN A 785 -14.40 -17.83 -28.56
CA ASN A 785 -14.49 -18.98 -27.66
C ASN A 785 -14.45 -20.29 -28.47
N VAL A 786 -13.40 -21.10 -28.26
CA VAL A 786 -13.15 -22.37 -28.94
C VAL A 786 -12.62 -23.39 -27.93
N ASP A 787 -13.09 -24.64 -28.01
CA ASP A 787 -12.62 -25.78 -27.22
C ASP A 787 -12.51 -25.58 -25.68
N GLY A 788 -13.25 -24.62 -25.11
CA GLY A 788 -13.25 -24.34 -23.66
C GLY A 788 -12.33 -23.21 -23.19
N GLY A 789 -11.72 -22.48 -24.12
CA GLY A 789 -10.96 -21.25 -23.85
C GLY A 789 -11.15 -20.20 -24.96
N TRP A 790 -10.35 -19.15 -24.93
CA TRP A 790 -10.35 -18.08 -25.93
C TRP A 790 -9.16 -18.20 -26.88
N LYS A 791 -9.41 -18.10 -28.20
CA LYS A 791 -8.42 -18.36 -29.25
C LYS A 791 -8.43 -17.29 -30.34
N VAL A 792 -7.25 -16.79 -30.71
CA VAL A 792 -7.00 -16.02 -31.93
C VAL A 792 -6.45 -16.93 -33.03
N ASP A 793 -7.28 -17.25 -34.02
CA ASP A 793 -6.94 -18.22 -35.07
C ASP A 793 -5.68 -17.86 -35.86
N GLY A 794 -4.69 -18.73 -35.85
CA GLY A 794 -3.41 -18.53 -36.55
C GLY A 794 -2.33 -17.81 -35.74
N GLN A 795 -2.62 -17.44 -34.49
CA GLN A 795 -1.60 -17.07 -33.49
C GLN A 795 -1.59 -18.06 -32.31
N ASP A 796 -2.77 -18.50 -31.87
CA ASP A 796 -2.93 -19.37 -30.71
C ASP A 796 -3.04 -20.85 -31.09
N THR A 797 -2.19 -21.67 -30.48
CA THR A 797 -2.14 -23.14 -30.62
C THR A 797 -2.70 -23.80 -29.37
N TYR A 798 -3.58 -24.79 -29.53
CA TYR A 798 -4.12 -25.57 -28.40
C TYR A 798 -2.98 -26.33 -27.73
N LEU A 799 -2.87 -26.28 -26.39
CA LEU A 799 -1.82 -26.99 -25.68
C LEU A 799 -2.33 -27.99 -24.62
N PHE A 800 -3.13 -27.54 -23.66
CA PHE A 800 -3.64 -28.37 -22.57
C PHE A 800 -5.16 -28.22 -22.40
N GLY A 801 -5.85 -29.27 -21.98
CA GLY A 801 -7.29 -29.26 -21.75
C GLY A 801 -7.97 -30.64 -21.95
N PRO A 802 -9.31 -30.71 -22.04
CA PRO A 802 -10.07 -31.96 -21.89
C PRO A 802 -9.94 -32.96 -23.04
N LYS A 803 -9.10 -32.67 -24.04
CA LYS A 803 -8.87 -33.46 -25.26
C LYS A 803 -7.43 -33.97 -25.38
N ASP A 804 -6.55 -33.61 -24.44
CA ASP A 804 -5.15 -34.03 -24.46
C ASP A 804 -4.92 -35.44 -23.87
N LYS A 805 -3.64 -35.84 -23.83
CA LYS A 805 -3.18 -37.14 -23.32
C LYS A 805 -3.14 -37.25 -21.80
N PHE A 806 -3.29 -36.14 -21.07
CA PHE A 806 -3.31 -36.07 -19.61
C PHE A 806 -4.75 -36.19 -19.07
N GLY A 807 -5.72 -35.71 -19.86
CA GLY A 807 -7.15 -35.97 -19.66
C GLY A 807 -7.79 -35.15 -18.54
N HIS A 808 -7.13 -34.07 -18.11
CA HIS A 808 -7.63 -33.16 -17.09
C HIS A 808 -8.98 -32.54 -17.48
N GLN A 809 -9.89 -32.48 -16.51
CA GLN A 809 -11.26 -31.98 -16.68
C GLN A 809 -11.46 -30.78 -15.75
N GLY A 810 -12.36 -29.87 -16.12
CA GLY A 810 -12.54 -28.62 -15.37
C GLY A 810 -11.37 -27.65 -15.60
N TYR A 811 -11.10 -26.80 -14.59
CA TYR A 811 -10.22 -25.64 -14.75
C TYR A 811 -8.74 -26.00 -14.99
N HIS A 812 -8.12 -25.21 -15.85
CA HIS A 812 -6.68 -25.13 -16.08
C HIS A 812 -6.27 -23.66 -15.92
N TRP A 813 -5.43 -23.36 -14.92
CA TRP A 813 -5.17 -22.00 -14.43
C TRP A 813 -3.67 -21.70 -14.30
N ALA A 814 -3.34 -20.41 -14.41
CA ALA A 814 -2.03 -19.83 -14.07
C ALA A 814 -0.81 -20.57 -14.67
N PRO A 815 -0.71 -20.71 -16.01
CA PRO A 815 0.42 -21.36 -16.65
C PRO A 815 1.68 -20.49 -16.65
N GLU A 816 2.68 -20.82 -15.83
CA GLU A 816 4.00 -20.19 -15.85
C GLU A 816 5.05 -21.03 -16.60
N LEU A 817 5.64 -20.48 -17.66
CA LEU A 817 6.74 -21.08 -18.39
C LEU A 817 8.09 -20.70 -17.77
N HIS A 818 8.86 -21.69 -17.31
CA HIS A 818 10.14 -21.52 -16.62
C HIS A 818 11.29 -22.23 -17.35
N VAL A 819 12.41 -21.54 -17.55
CA VAL A 819 13.66 -22.16 -18.06
C VAL A 819 14.54 -22.52 -16.86
N ILE A 820 14.54 -23.80 -16.49
CA ILE A 820 15.28 -24.33 -15.34
C ILE A 820 16.37 -25.26 -15.85
N ASP A 821 17.62 -24.91 -15.57
CA ASP A 821 18.81 -25.71 -15.93
C ASP A 821 18.85 -26.10 -17.44
N GLY A 822 18.50 -25.13 -18.30
CA GLY A 822 18.49 -25.31 -19.75
C GLY A 822 17.31 -26.11 -20.33
N ARG A 823 16.39 -26.63 -19.49
CA ARG A 823 15.12 -27.27 -19.86
C ARG A 823 13.94 -26.31 -19.67
N LEU A 824 12.87 -26.49 -20.43
CA LEU A 824 11.64 -25.70 -20.30
C LEU A 824 10.58 -26.48 -19.51
N TYR A 825 9.90 -25.79 -18.60
CA TYR A 825 8.80 -26.30 -17.80
C TYR A 825 7.57 -25.40 -17.92
N CYS A 826 6.38 -25.96 -17.68
CA CYS A 826 5.14 -25.21 -17.47
C CYS A 826 4.53 -25.60 -16.13
N PHE A 827 4.48 -24.68 -15.18
CA PHE A 827 3.78 -24.84 -13.91
C PHE A 827 2.34 -24.40 -14.09
N LEU A 828 1.35 -25.15 -13.63
CA LEU A 828 -0.06 -24.75 -13.71
C LEU A 828 -0.91 -25.42 -12.62
N ALA A 829 -2.11 -24.89 -12.39
CA ALA A 829 -3.09 -25.49 -11.50
C ALA A 829 -4.22 -26.17 -12.28
N ALA A 830 -4.56 -27.41 -11.90
CA ALA A 830 -5.66 -28.18 -12.48
C ALA A 830 -6.37 -29.02 -11.41
N TYR A 831 -7.63 -29.42 -11.68
CA TYR A 831 -8.29 -30.45 -10.88
C TYR A 831 -7.59 -31.81 -11.08
N PRO A 832 -7.36 -32.63 -10.03
CA PRO A 832 -6.91 -34.01 -10.19
C PRO A 832 -7.72 -34.78 -11.22
N THR A 833 -7.08 -35.66 -11.99
CA THR A 833 -7.70 -36.38 -13.11
C THR A 833 -8.93 -37.17 -12.63
N GLY A 834 -10.11 -36.82 -13.14
CA GLY A 834 -11.40 -37.40 -12.71
C GLY A 834 -12.03 -36.81 -11.43
N GLY A 835 -11.37 -35.89 -10.73
CA GLY A 835 -11.90 -35.19 -9.54
C GLY A 835 -12.74 -33.93 -9.85
N ALA A 836 -12.80 -33.51 -11.12
CA ALA A 836 -13.59 -32.36 -11.54
C ALA A 836 -15.09 -32.57 -11.30
N GLY A 837 -15.72 -31.65 -10.57
CA GLY A 837 -17.14 -31.74 -10.20
C GLY A 837 -17.43 -32.62 -8.98
N ASP A 838 -16.44 -33.21 -8.29
CA ASP A 838 -16.68 -33.81 -6.97
C ASP A 838 -17.01 -32.71 -5.95
N ALA A 839 -18.27 -32.68 -5.51
CA ALA A 839 -18.79 -31.76 -4.51
C ALA A 839 -18.04 -31.82 -3.16
N LYS A 840 -17.29 -32.88 -2.87
CA LYS A 840 -16.43 -32.96 -1.67
C LYS A 840 -15.14 -32.16 -1.81
N LEU A 841 -14.64 -31.99 -3.04
CA LEU A 841 -13.45 -31.19 -3.33
C LEU A 841 -13.87 -29.73 -3.56
N SER A 842 -14.86 -29.51 -4.43
CA SER A 842 -15.35 -28.17 -4.78
C SER A 842 -16.21 -27.50 -3.70
N GLY A 843 -16.78 -28.29 -2.77
CA GLY A 843 -17.49 -27.82 -1.57
C GLY A 843 -16.70 -27.96 -0.26
N SER A 844 -15.40 -28.28 -0.32
CA SER A 844 -14.53 -28.24 0.86
C SER A 844 -14.38 -26.80 1.38
N PRO A 845 -14.39 -26.54 2.70
CA PRO A 845 -14.24 -25.19 3.26
C PRO A 845 -13.00 -24.43 2.77
N ASN A 846 -11.92 -25.15 2.46
CA ASN A 846 -10.65 -24.60 1.97
C ASN A 846 -10.35 -25.05 0.52
N TRP A 847 -11.40 -25.48 -0.20
CA TRP A 847 -11.45 -25.78 -1.63
C TRP A 847 -10.40 -26.77 -2.15
N ALA A 848 -10.44 -28.02 -1.69
CA ALA A 848 -9.51 -29.10 -2.03
C ALA A 848 -9.52 -29.59 -3.50
N GLY A 849 -10.03 -28.79 -4.45
CA GLY A 849 -10.11 -29.13 -5.88
C GLY A 849 -8.80 -28.80 -6.63
N PRO A 850 -8.56 -27.53 -7.01
CA PRO A 850 -7.38 -27.15 -7.79
C PRO A 850 -6.07 -27.51 -7.10
N SER A 851 -5.14 -28.06 -7.88
CA SER A 851 -3.85 -28.58 -7.42
C SER A 851 -2.72 -28.21 -8.38
N ALA A 852 -1.52 -28.01 -7.85
CA ALA A 852 -0.33 -27.69 -8.65
C ALA A 852 0.26 -28.91 -9.40
N TYR A 853 0.64 -28.67 -10.65
CA TYR A 853 1.32 -29.58 -11.57
C TYR A 853 2.51 -28.88 -12.25
N VAL A 854 3.49 -29.66 -12.71
CA VAL A 854 4.61 -29.18 -13.54
C VAL A 854 4.77 -30.08 -14.75
N TYR A 855 4.71 -29.51 -15.94
CA TYR A 855 4.93 -30.18 -17.21
C TYR A 855 6.38 -29.91 -17.67
N GLU A 856 7.13 -30.92 -18.04
CA GLU A 856 8.52 -30.83 -18.54
C GLU A 856 8.55 -31.02 -20.06
N LEU A 857 9.29 -30.16 -20.78
CA LEU A 857 9.40 -30.25 -22.25
C LEU A 857 10.43 -31.30 -22.67
N THR A 858 9.95 -32.53 -22.83
CA THR A 858 10.75 -33.74 -23.09
C THR A 858 10.97 -34.11 -24.56
N GLY A 859 10.21 -33.54 -25.50
CA GLY A 859 10.30 -33.87 -26.93
C GLY A 859 11.62 -33.46 -27.60
N GLU A 860 12.13 -34.30 -28.51
CA GLU A 860 13.46 -34.14 -29.14
C GLU A 860 13.61 -32.85 -29.97
N ASP A 861 12.54 -32.38 -30.61
CA ASP A 861 12.56 -31.13 -31.39
C ASP A 861 12.45 -29.86 -30.53
N GLN A 862 12.20 -30.02 -29.22
CA GLN A 862 12.12 -28.94 -28.22
C GLN A 862 11.08 -27.85 -28.55
N ASP A 863 10.04 -28.21 -29.30
CA ASP A 863 8.92 -27.33 -29.66
C ASP A 863 7.83 -27.35 -28.57
N PRO A 864 7.61 -26.25 -27.82
CA PRO A 864 6.61 -26.21 -26.75
C PRO A 864 5.16 -26.14 -27.27
N THR A 865 4.93 -25.93 -28.57
CA THR A 865 3.57 -25.83 -29.15
C THR A 865 2.88 -27.18 -29.35
N LYS A 866 3.60 -28.29 -29.12
CA LYS A 866 3.11 -29.67 -29.31
C LYS A 866 2.84 -30.33 -27.97
N THR A 867 1.58 -30.61 -27.66
CA THR A 867 1.15 -31.31 -26.44
C THR A 867 1.89 -32.64 -26.22
N ASP A 868 2.19 -33.38 -27.28
CA ASP A 868 2.91 -34.66 -27.19
C ASP A 868 4.34 -34.54 -26.64
N ASN A 869 5.00 -33.39 -26.80
CA ASN A 869 6.36 -33.16 -26.30
C ASN A 869 6.44 -33.00 -24.78
N TRP A 870 5.33 -32.70 -24.11
CA TRP A 870 5.29 -32.44 -22.67
C TRP A 870 5.10 -33.72 -21.85
N THR A 871 5.74 -33.81 -20.68
CA THR A 871 5.56 -34.88 -19.69
C THR A 871 5.10 -34.26 -18.38
N GLU A 872 3.99 -34.76 -17.82
CA GLU A 872 3.38 -34.23 -16.59
C GLU A 872 4.03 -34.82 -15.32
N HIS A 873 4.25 -33.95 -14.33
CA HIS A 873 4.60 -34.33 -12.96
C HIS A 873 3.64 -33.67 -11.96
N ARG A 874 3.02 -34.47 -11.09
CA ARG A 874 2.24 -34.00 -9.93
C ARG A 874 3.19 -33.41 -8.87
N VAL A 875 2.84 -32.27 -8.26
CA VAL A 875 3.72 -31.65 -7.24
C VAL A 875 3.72 -32.43 -5.92
N LEU A 876 4.92 -32.67 -5.39
CA LEU A 876 5.20 -33.53 -4.23
C LEU A 876 5.84 -32.75 -3.06
N ASN A 877 5.48 -33.12 -1.84
CA ASN A 877 6.19 -32.77 -0.62
C ASN A 877 7.52 -33.55 -0.46
N LYS A 878 8.35 -33.13 0.51
CA LYS A 878 9.68 -33.70 0.80
C LYS A 878 9.73 -35.23 1.02
N ASN A 879 8.59 -35.87 1.29
CA ASN A 879 8.50 -37.33 1.48
C ASN A 879 8.05 -38.08 0.21
N GLY A 880 7.98 -37.42 -0.95
CA GLY A 880 7.56 -38.03 -2.21
C GLY A 880 6.07 -38.35 -2.30
N LYS A 881 5.24 -37.66 -1.51
CA LYS A 881 3.77 -37.72 -1.57
C LYS A 881 3.23 -36.39 -2.09
N GLU A 882 1.98 -36.37 -2.56
CA GLU A 882 1.30 -35.16 -3.02
C GLU A 882 1.37 -34.02 -1.97
N LEU A 883 1.54 -32.78 -2.44
CA LEU A 883 1.87 -31.64 -1.59
C LEU A 883 0.82 -31.36 -0.51
N ASN A 884 -0.44 -31.17 -0.91
CA ASN A 884 -1.61 -31.04 -0.04
C ASN A 884 -2.81 -31.75 -0.71
N LEU A 885 -3.75 -32.25 0.11
CA LEU A 885 -4.97 -32.95 -0.31
C LEU A 885 -6.22 -32.48 0.46
N LYS A 886 -6.09 -31.48 1.34
CA LYS A 886 -7.19 -30.93 2.17
C LYS A 886 -7.70 -29.57 1.69
N ALA A 887 -6.88 -28.85 0.93
CA ALA A 887 -7.10 -27.48 0.49
C ALA A 887 -6.42 -27.23 -0.85
N LEU A 888 -6.79 -26.15 -1.53
CA LEU A 888 -6.24 -25.76 -2.83
C LEU A 888 -4.71 -25.59 -2.80
N THR A 889 -4.05 -25.88 -3.92
CA THR A 889 -2.68 -25.44 -4.22
C THR A 889 -2.66 -24.91 -5.65
N ILE A 890 -2.40 -23.62 -5.81
CA ILE A 890 -2.44 -22.91 -7.10
C ILE A 890 -1.24 -21.97 -7.26
N ASP A 891 -1.06 -21.45 -8.47
CA ASP A 891 -0.15 -20.32 -8.76
C ASP A 891 1.30 -20.58 -8.32
N MET A 892 1.85 -21.74 -8.71
CA MET A 892 3.20 -22.14 -8.29
C MET A 892 4.27 -21.58 -9.21
N THR A 893 5.09 -20.67 -8.69
CA THR A 893 6.27 -20.12 -9.37
C THR A 893 7.57 -20.80 -8.92
N TYR A 894 8.59 -20.79 -9.78
CA TYR A 894 9.95 -21.22 -9.47
C TYR A 894 10.92 -20.03 -9.50
N PHE A 895 11.90 -20.01 -8.59
CA PHE A 895 12.98 -19.02 -8.61
C PHE A 895 14.27 -19.52 -7.94
N GLU A 896 15.38 -18.81 -8.20
CA GLU A 896 16.68 -19.11 -7.61
C GLU A 896 17.27 -17.90 -6.89
N VAL A 897 17.83 -18.11 -5.70
CA VAL A 897 18.55 -17.08 -4.94
C VAL A 897 19.83 -17.70 -4.40
N ASN A 898 20.98 -17.08 -4.73
CA ASN A 898 22.32 -17.52 -4.29
C ASN A 898 22.58 -19.03 -4.49
N GLY A 899 22.15 -19.57 -5.63
CA GLY A 899 22.32 -20.98 -6.01
C GLY A 899 21.35 -21.96 -5.35
N THR A 900 20.42 -21.49 -4.50
CA THR A 900 19.35 -22.30 -3.93
C THR A 900 18.07 -22.14 -4.75
N SER A 901 17.47 -23.26 -5.16
CA SER A 901 16.17 -23.31 -5.84
C SER A 901 15.00 -23.28 -4.86
N TYR A 902 13.98 -22.49 -5.18
CA TYR A 902 12.75 -22.34 -4.41
C TYR A 902 11.53 -22.48 -5.31
N VAL A 903 10.40 -22.87 -4.71
CA VAL A 903 9.07 -22.61 -5.25
C VAL A 903 8.25 -21.82 -4.23
N ALA A 904 7.40 -20.92 -4.73
CA ALA A 904 6.37 -20.25 -3.95
C ALA A 904 5.01 -20.43 -4.62
N TRP A 905 3.93 -20.50 -3.85
CA TRP A 905 2.58 -20.79 -4.36
C TRP A 905 1.49 -20.26 -3.43
N SER A 906 0.26 -20.18 -3.92
CA SER A 906 -0.91 -19.92 -3.09
C SER A 906 -1.54 -21.23 -2.61
N GLN A 907 -1.88 -21.30 -1.33
CA GLN A 907 -2.46 -22.50 -0.74
C GLN A 907 -3.47 -22.16 0.37
N GLY A 908 -4.60 -22.88 0.35
CA GLY A 908 -5.56 -22.87 1.45
C GLY A 908 -4.98 -23.54 2.69
N ASP A 909 -5.34 -23.05 3.87
CA ASP A 909 -4.82 -23.60 5.14
C ASP A 909 -5.19 -25.10 5.27
N ASP A 910 -4.32 -25.91 5.87
CA ASP A 910 -4.53 -27.35 6.04
C ASP A 910 -5.00 -27.73 7.47
N THR A 911 -5.05 -26.73 8.34
CA THR A 911 -5.26 -26.83 9.79
C THR A 911 -6.55 -26.14 10.23
N TYR A 912 -6.94 -24.99 9.66
CA TYR A 912 -8.14 -24.23 10.01
C TYR A 912 -9.17 -24.18 8.87
N ALA A 913 -10.37 -24.72 9.07
CA ALA A 913 -11.45 -24.67 8.07
C ALA A 913 -12.12 -23.27 8.02
N GLY A 914 -12.40 -22.78 6.81
CA GLY A 914 -12.87 -21.40 6.56
C GLY A 914 -11.74 -20.38 6.38
N ALA A 915 -10.48 -20.82 6.51
CA ALA A 915 -9.30 -20.00 6.28
C ALA A 915 -9.09 -19.77 4.78
N ARG A 916 -8.76 -18.53 4.42
CA ARG A 916 -8.46 -18.16 3.04
C ARG A 916 -7.03 -18.54 2.66
N ALA A 917 -6.79 -18.70 1.36
CA ALA A 917 -5.46 -19.04 0.88
C ALA A 917 -4.44 -17.93 1.13
N GLY A 918 -3.25 -18.35 1.52
CA GLY A 918 -2.08 -17.51 1.77
C GLY A 918 -0.90 -17.95 0.93
N LEU A 919 0.19 -17.19 1.02
CA LEU A 919 1.43 -17.46 0.30
C LEU A 919 2.29 -18.46 1.06
N TYR A 920 2.81 -19.46 0.37
CA TYR A 920 3.73 -20.46 0.91
C TYR A 920 5.03 -20.50 0.11
N ILE A 921 6.13 -20.89 0.77
CA ILE A 921 7.43 -21.14 0.15
C ILE A 921 8.00 -22.49 0.60
N ALA A 922 8.79 -23.12 -0.27
CA ALA A 922 9.67 -24.23 0.07
C ALA A 922 10.93 -24.25 -0.82
N LYS A 923 11.98 -24.91 -0.34
CA LYS A 923 13.17 -25.23 -1.16
C LYS A 923 12.83 -26.39 -2.12
N THR A 924 13.43 -26.41 -3.31
CA THR A 924 13.22 -27.45 -4.35
C THR A 924 14.57 -27.86 -4.97
N THR A 925 14.57 -28.51 -6.14
CA THR A 925 15.76 -28.88 -6.92
C THR A 925 15.63 -28.55 -8.40
N LYS A 926 16.75 -28.48 -9.14
CA LYS A 926 16.78 -28.27 -10.60
C LYS A 926 16.47 -29.53 -11.41
N ASP A 927 16.78 -30.71 -10.88
CA ASP A 927 16.45 -31.99 -11.51
C ASP A 927 14.97 -32.35 -11.34
N LYS A 928 14.36 -31.94 -10.21
CA LYS A 928 12.93 -32.19 -9.89
C LYS A 928 12.27 -30.93 -9.30
N PRO A 929 12.02 -29.89 -10.11
CA PRO A 929 11.34 -28.68 -9.63
C PRO A 929 9.97 -28.97 -8.99
N TRP A 930 9.29 -30.04 -9.42
CA TRP A 930 8.01 -30.51 -8.89
C TRP A 930 8.07 -31.22 -7.52
N GLN A 931 9.25 -31.40 -6.90
CA GLN A 931 9.37 -31.99 -5.57
C GLN A 931 10.11 -31.06 -4.61
N VAL A 932 9.38 -30.50 -3.64
CA VAL A 932 9.99 -29.67 -2.59
C VAL A 932 10.84 -30.52 -1.64
N THR A 933 11.89 -29.94 -1.09
CA THR A 933 12.88 -30.59 -0.21
C THR A 933 12.80 -30.11 1.25
N SER A 934 12.17 -28.98 1.52
CA SER A 934 11.78 -28.53 2.86
C SER A 934 10.32 -28.84 3.17
N ASP A 935 9.89 -28.59 4.41
CA ASP A 935 8.47 -28.37 4.68
C ASP A 935 8.03 -27.04 4.03
N PRO A 936 6.74 -26.90 3.66
CA PRO A 936 6.12 -25.61 3.34
C PRO A 936 6.17 -24.65 4.53
N VAL A 937 6.40 -23.36 4.25
CA VAL A 937 6.33 -22.28 5.23
C VAL A 937 5.36 -21.22 4.73
N ARG A 938 4.31 -20.91 5.52
CA ARG A 938 3.39 -19.80 5.25
C ARG A 938 4.13 -18.48 5.44
N LEU A 939 4.19 -17.65 4.40
CA LEU A 939 4.85 -16.34 4.42
C LEU A 939 3.88 -15.18 4.67
N ALA A 940 2.64 -15.31 4.19
CA ALA A 940 1.61 -14.30 4.34
C ALA A 940 0.22 -14.91 4.21
N GLN A 941 -0.77 -14.19 4.72
CA GLN A 941 -2.20 -14.41 4.50
C GLN A 941 -2.86 -13.04 4.24
N PRO A 942 -4.07 -12.98 3.64
CA PRO A 942 -4.80 -11.72 3.55
C PRO A 942 -5.17 -11.25 4.96
N VAL A 943 -4.81 -10.00 5.31
CA VAL A 943 -5.16 -9.37 6.60
C VAL A 943 -5.49 -7.89 6.49
N TYR A 944 -4.98 -7.16 5.50
CA TYR A 944 -5.17 -5.71 5.40
C TYR A 944 -6.50 -5.36 4.74
N GLY A 945 -7.08 -4.19 5.08
CA GLY A 945 -8.32 -3.67 4.49
C GLY A 945 -8.43 -3.77 2.95
N TRP A 946 -7.30 -3.65 2.24
CA TRP A 946 -7.22 -3.77 0.77
C TRP A 946 -7.19 -5.22 0.23
N GLU A 947 -7.24 -6.24 1.08
CA GLU A 947 -7.20 -7.68 0.73
C GLU A 947 -8.54 -8.41 1.04
N LEU A 948 -9.43 -7.79 1.84
CA LEU A 948 -10.43 -8.51 2.66
C LEU A 948 -11.63 -9.18 1.96
N SER A 949 -11.78 -9.16 0.65
CA SER A 949 -12.76 -10.03 -0.04
C SER A 949 -12.15 -11.36 -0.53
N GLY A 950 -10.84 -11.44 -0.76
CA GLY A 950 -10.23 -12.60 -1.42
C GLY A 950 -9.13 -13.30 -0.64
N VAL A 951 -8.27 -13.97 -1.41
CA VAL A 951 -7.08 -14.73 -1.01
C VAL A 951 -5.81 -13.87 -1.14
N SER A 952 -4.64 -14.41 -0.77
CA SER A 952 -3.35 -13.95 -1.30
C SER A 952 -2.85 -14.98 -2.33
N GLU A 953 -2.77 -14.60 -3.60
CA GLU A 953 -2.48 -15.50 -4.73
C GLU A 953 -1.51 -14.89 -5.75
N GLY A 954 -1.27 -15.58 -6.88
CA GLY A 954 -0.35 -15.13 -7.95
C GLY A 954 1.06 -14.71 -7.49
N PRO A 955 1.80 -15.51 -6.69
CA PRO A 955 3.16 -15.16 -6.30
C PRO A 955 4.14 -15.31 -7.47
N ASN A 956 4.89 -14.26 -7.80
CA ASN A 956 6.01 -14.31 -8.76
C ASN A 956 7.19 -13.48 -8.24
N VAL A 957 8.43 -13.78 -8.65
CA VAL A 957 9.65 -13.29 -7.96
C VAL A 957 10.66 -12.61 -8.88
N LEU A 958 11.00 -11.37 -8.51
CA LEU A 958 12.12 -10.60 -9.06
C LEU A 958 13.27 -10.53 -8.06
N VAL A 959 14.46 -10.99 -8.47
CA VAL A 959 15.69 -10.90 -7.68
C VAL A 959 16.56 -9.78 -8.24
N SER A 960 16.75 -8.70 -7.49
CA SER A 960 17.51 -7.52 -7.92
C SER A 960 18.14 -6.80 -6.72
N SER A 961 19.22 -6.04 -6.94
CA SER A 961 19.83 -5.15 -5.93
C SER A 961 20.23 -5.81 -4.59
N GLY A 962 20.42 -7.14 -4.57
CA GLY A 962 20.66 -7.91 -3.34
C GLY A 962 19.41 -8.19 -2.49
N LYS A 963 18.22 -7.91 -3.03
CA LYS A 963 16.91 -8.19 -2.44
C LYS A 963 16.12 -9.18 -3.28
N VAL A 964 15.06 -9.72 -2.69
CA VAL A 964 14.08 -10.60 -3.31
C VAL A 964 12.72 -9.91 -3.18
N TYR A 965 12.09 -9.62 -4.32
CA TYR A 965 10.80 -8.95 -4.43
C TYR A 965 9.79 -9.96 -4.97
N MET A 966 8.90 -10.47 -4.12
CA MET A 966 7.83 -11.39 -4.50
C MET A 966 6.52 -10.61 -4.57
N VAL A 967 6.02 -10.35 -5.77
CA VAL A 967 4.66 -9.83 -5.96
C VAL A 967 3.64 -10.88 -5.52
N PHE A 968 2.46 -10.43 -5.12
CA PHE A 968 1.29 -11.27 -4.92
C PHE A 968 0.02 -10.44 -5.16
N SER A 969 -1.11 -11.05 -5.50
CA SER A 969 -2.39 -10.36 -5.67
C SER A 969 -3.42 -10.73 -4.60
N ALA A 970 -4.39 -9.84 -4.39
CA ALA A 970 -5.44 -10.02 -3.39
C ALA A 970 -6.76 -9.34 -3.80
N GLN A 971 -7.81 -9.57 -2.99
CA GLN A 971 -9.25 -9.43 -3.30
C GLN A 971 -9.81 -10.55 -4.19
N GLU A 972 -11.13 -10.58 -4.35
CA GLU A 972 -11.76 -11.38 -5.41
C GLU A 972 -11.38 -10.83 -6.78
N VAL A 973 -11.31 -11.70 -7.79
CA VAL A 973 -11.07 -11.32 -9.18
C VAL A 973 -12.18 -10.36 -9.66
N GLY A 974 -11.82 -9.10 -9.84
CA GLY A 974 -12.76 -8.01 -10.08
C GLY A 974 -12.07 -6.65 -10.08
N ALA A 975 -12.83 -5.58 -10.21
CA ALA A 975 -12.29 -4.22 -10.30
C ALA A 975 -11.49 -3.76 -9.05
N GLN A 976 -11.58 -4.45 -7.92
CA GLN A 976 -10.81 -4.16 -6.69
C GLN A 976 -9.49 -4.93 -6.57
N TYR A 977 -9.24 -5.90 -7.46
CA TYR A 977 -8.05 -6.75 -7.45
C TYR A 977 -6.77 -5.91 -7.61
N ALA A 978 -5.75 -6.19 -6.78
CA ALA A 978 -4.55 -5.37 -6.68
C ALA A 978 -3.33 -6.21 -6.24
N THR A 979 -2.13 -5.72 -6.55
CA THR A 979 -0.86 -6.42 -6.29
C THR A 979 -0.09 -5.82 -5.11
N GLY A 980 0.18 -6.63 -4.09
CA GLY A 980 1.14 -6.34 -3.02
C GLY A 980 2.54 -6.86 -3.32
N MET A 981 3.43 -6.72 -2.34
CA MET A 981 4.84 -7.12 -2.42
C MET A 981 5.31 -7.71 -1.08
N MET A 982 5.97 -8.86 -1.13
CA MET A 982 6.83 -9.38 -0.05
C MET A 982 8.29 -9.05 -0.39
N ILE A 983 9.07 -8.54 0.57
CA ILE A 983 10.47 -8.14 0.36
C ILE A 983 11.37 -8.87 1.36
N ALA A 984 12.41 -9.55 0.87
CA ALA A 984 13.44 -10.18 1.70
C ALA A 984 14.85 -9.76 1.27
N ASP A 985 15.83 -9.90 2.17
CA ASP A 985 17.24 -9.82 1.79
C ASP A 985 17.68 -11.11 1.11
N ALA A 986 18.40 -11.04 -0.02
CA ALA A 986 18.83 -12.24 -0.74
C ALA A 986 19.80 -13.12 0.06
N LYS A 987 20.43 -12.60 1.13
CA LYS A 987 21.31 -13.35 2.05
C LYS A 987 20.54 -13.96 3.23
N SER A 988 19.25 -13.68 3.37
CA SER A 988 18.41 -14.23 4.44
C SER A 988 17.97 -15.67 4.14
N ASP A 989 17.45 -16.36 5.15
CA ASP A 989 16.90 -17.71 4.99
C ASP A 989 15.42 -17.62 4.61
N LEU A 990 15.15 -17.54 3.30
CA LEU A 990 13.83 -17.27 2.73
C LEU A 990 12.72 -18.23 3.20
N THR A 991 13.05 -19.41 3.75
CA THR A 991 12.10 -20.32 4.42
C THR A 991 11.82 -19.93 5.88
N LYS A 992 11.76 -18.64 6.19
CA LYS A 992 11.33 -18.07 7.48
C LYS A 992 10.46 -16.85 7.22
N ALA A 993 9.27 -16.79 7.81
CA ALA A 993 8.36 -15.64 7.67
C ALA A 993 9.05 -14.33 8.08
N ASP A 994 9.74 -14.31 9.22
CA ASP A 994 10.49 -13.17 9.77
C ASP A 994 11.61 -12.62 8.86
N SER A 995 11.97 -13.31 7.77
CA SER A 995 12.93 -12.81 6.77
C SER A 995 12.27 -11.98 5.66
N TRP A 996 10.93 -11.87 5.66
CA TRP A 996 10.14 -11.12 4.69
C TRP A 996 9.36 -9.98 5.36
N THR A 997 9.37 -8.80 4.74
CA THR A 997 8.43 -7.71 5.02
C THR A 997 7.28 -7.78 4.03
N LYS A 998 6.03 -7.78 4.51
CA LYS A 998 4.82 -7.65 3.68
C LYS A 998 4.48 -6.18 3.45
N SER A 999 4.08 -5.80 2.25
CA SER A 999 3.60 -4.44 1.95
C SER A 999 2.24 -4.17 2.61
N ASN A 1000 2.16 -3.10 3.40
CA ASN A 1000 0.93 -2.66 4.09
C ASN A 1000 -0.15 -2.14 3.11
N TYR A 1001 0.23 -1.90 1.84
CA TYR A 1001 -0.57 -1.30 0.77
C TYR A 1001 -0.15 -1.87 -0.60
N PRO A 1002 -1.02 -1.85 -1.64
CA PRO A 1002 -0.70 -2.39 -2.95
C PRO A 1002 0.24 -1.48 -3.76
N TRP A 1003 1.12 -2.11 -4.52
CA TRP A 1003 2.10 -1.48 -5.41
C TRP A 1003 1.51 -1.22 -6.79
N LEU A 1004 0.87 -2.23 -7.40
CA LEU A 1004 0.11 -2.10 -8.64
C LEU A 1004 -1.39 -2.11 -8.33
N LYS A 1005 -2.11 -1.08 -8.81
CA LYS A 1005 -3.47 -0.74 -8.38
C LYS A 1005 -4.18 0.17 -9.40
N ASN A 1006 -5.49 0.28 -9.24
CA ASN A 1006 -6.32 1.19 -10.05
C ASN A 1006 -5.83 2.64 -10.00
N GLY A 1007 -5.97 3.35 -11.11
CA GLY A 1007 -5.69 4.79 -11.21
C GLY A 1007 -4.38 5.14 -11.92
N THR A 1008 -3.39 4.24 -11.92
CA THR A 1008 -2.13 4.47 -12.66
C THR A 1008 -2.32 4.43 -14.18
N PHE A 1009 -3.10 3.47 -14.70
CA PHE A 1009 -3.31 3.30 -16.13
C PHE A 1009 -4.77 3.59 -16.52
N ALA A 1010 -4.95 4.35 -17.59
CA ALA A 1010 -6.27 4.68 -18.11
C ALA A 1010 -7.02 3.42 -18.55
N ASN A 1011 -8.33 3.36 -18.24
CA ASN A 1011 -9.24 2.28 -18.62
C ASN A 1011 -8.88 0.87 -18.08
N GLN A 1012 -7.92 0.75 -17.15
CA GLN A 1012 -7.53 -0.52 -16.54
C GLN A 1012 -7.91 -0.53 -15.05
N GLN A 1013 -8.51 -1.63 -14.60
CA GLN A 1013 -8.85 -1.86 -13.19
C GLN A 1013 -8.68 -3.35 -12.85
N GLY A 1014 -8.53 -3.69 -11.57
CA GLY A 1014 -8.33 -5.09 -11.17
C GLY A 1014 -6.98 -5.63 -11.63
N LEU A 1015 -5.90 -4.93 -11.33
CA LEU A 1015 -4.56 -5.21 -11.86
C LEU A 1015 -3.85 -6.24 -10.98
N GLY A 1016 -3.46 -7.40 -11.55
CA GLY A 1016 -2.80 -8.43 -10.77
C GLY A 1016 -2.39 -9.69 -11.53
N HIS A 1017 -2.11 -10.74 -10.74
CA HIS A 1017 -1.48 -12.01 -11.10
C HIS A 1017 -0.30 -11.79 -12.04
N ASN A 1018 0.69 -11.10 -11.51
CA ASN A 1018 1.86 -10.63 -12.23
C ASN A 1018 2.87 -11.76 -12.43
N SER A 1019 3.57 -11.77 -13.56
CA SER A 1019 4.78 -12.56 -13.77
C SER A 1019 5.91 -11.71 -14.36
N TYR A 1020 7.15 -12.10 -14.07
CA TYR A 1020 8.34 -11.45 -14.61
C TYR A 1020 9.02 -12.29 -15.69
N PHE A 1021 9.53 -11.63 -16.74
CA PHE A 1021 10.52 -12.23 -17.62
C PHE A 1021 11.60 -11.21 -18.01
N THR A 1022 12.78 -11.71 -18.37
CA THR A 1022 13.86 -10.92 -18.95
C THR A 1022 14.01 -11.29 -20.42
N ASP A 1023 14.06 -10.29 -21.30
CA ASP A 1023 14.26 -10.49 -22.73
C ASP A 1023 15.73 -10.84 -23.07
N PRO A 1024 16.03 -11.26 -24.31
CA PRO A 1024 17.38 -11.64 -24.72
C PRO A 1024 18.44 -10.54 -24.52
N TYR A 1025 18.05 -9.27 -24.53
CA TYR A 1025 18.91 -8.10 -24.39
C TYR A 1025 19.17 -7.74 -22.92
N GLY A 1026 18.46 -8.38 -21.99
CA GLY A 1026 18.57 -8.15 -20.56
C GLY A 1026 17.53 -7.18 -19.98
N ASP A 1027 16.56 -6.71 -20.78
CA ASP A 1027 15.48 -5.85 -20.31
C ASP A 1027 14.42 -6.71 -19.60
N THR A 1028 13.98 -6.30 -18.41
CA THR A 1028 13.02 -7.06 -17.60
C THR A 1028 11.64 -6.43 -17.70
N TYR A 1029 10.61 -7.27 -17.77
CA TYR A 1029 9.23 -6.88 -17.99
C TYR A 1029 8.31 -7.48 -16.94
N ASN A 1030 7.34 -6.68 -16.50
CA ASN A 1030 6.21 -7.04 -15.67
C ASN A 1030 5.03 -7.36 -16.59
N VAL A 1031 4.59 -8.61 -16.64
CA VAL A 1031 3.37 -9.05 -17.33
C VAL A 1031 2.28 -9.22 -16.27
N TYR A 1032 1.07 -8.77 -16.54
CA TYR A 1032 -0.03 -8.75 -15.56
C TYR A 1032 -1.36 -8.80 -16.31
N HIS A 1033 -2.46 -9.09 -15.62
CA HIS A 1033 -3.79 -8.91 -16.19
C HIS A 1033 -4.51 -7.69 -15.63
N ALA A 1034 -5.48 -7.17 -16.38
CA ALA A 1034 -6.44 -6.19 -15.90
C ALA A 1034 -7.81 -6.38 -16.59
N LEU A 1035 -8.87 -5.84 -15.99
CA LEU A 1035 -10.19 -5.67 -16.60
C LEU A 1035 -10.26 -4.35 -17.36
N LEU A 1036 -10.80 -4.39 -18.58
CA LEU A 1036 -11.08 -3.17 -19.34
C LEU A 1036 -12.30 -2.45 -18.72
N ASN A 1037 -12.08 -1.23 -18.24
CA ASN A 1037 -13.09 -0.43 -17.51
C ASN A 1037 -13.74 -1.17 -16.33
N GLY A 1038 -13.01 -2.08 -15.67
CA GLY A 1038 -13.48 -2.82 -14.49
C GLY A 1038 -14.56 -3.88 -14.76
N THR A 1039 -14.80 -4.26 -16.02
CA THR A 1039 -15.85 -5.22 -16.39
C THR A 1039 -15.38 -6.21 -17.46
N GLY A 1040 -16.13 -7.29 -17.67
CA GLY A 1040 -15.86 -8.29 -18.70
C GLY A 1040 -14.83 -9.34 -18.26
N SER A 1041 -14.02 -9.82 -19.21
CA SER A 1041 -12.90 -10.72 -18.96
C SER A 1041 -11.61 -9.95 -18.73
N ARG A 1042 -10.64 -10.58 -18.07
CA ARG A 1042 -9.29 -10.06 -17.91
C ARG A 1042 -8.49 -10.17 -19.21
N HIS A 1043 -7.61 -9.21 -19.46
CA HIS A 1043 -6.71 -9.18 -20.61
C HIS A 1043 -5.28 -8.96 -20.14
N ALA A 1044 -4.30 -9.46 -20.90
CA ALA A 1044 -2.89 -9.28 -20.55
C ALA A 1044 -2.40 -7.88 -20.92
N GLY A 1045 -1.72 -7.24 -19.97
CA GLY A 1045 -0.84 -6.08 -20.16
C GLY A 1045 0.62 -6.47 -19.93
N ILE A 1046 1.53 -5.59 -20.36
CA ILE A 1046 2.97 -5.73 -20.16
C ILE A 1046 3.59 -4.35 -19.95
N LEU A 1047 4.61 -4.26 -19.10
CA LEU A 1047 5.32 -3.02 -18.75
C LEU A 1047 6.82 -3.30 -18.59
N PRO A 1048 7.72 -2.41 -19.04
CA PRO A 1048 9.12 -2.45 -18.64
C PRO A 1048 9.26 -2.28 -17.12
N VAL A 1049 10.14 -3.06 -16.49
CA VAL A 1049 10.52 -2.87 -15.08
C VAL A 1049 11.71 -1.92 -15.02
N HIS A 1050 11.47 -0.73 -14.49
CA HIS A 1050 12.51 0.21 -14.11
C HIS A 1050 12.92 0.00 -12.66
N PHE A 1051 14.02 0.60 -12.21
CA PHE A 1051 14.50 0.52 -10.82
C PHE A 1051 14.82 1.92 -10.32
N ARG A 1052 14.39 2.23 -9.09
CA ARG A 1052 14.71 3.48 -8.38
C ARG A 1052 16.20 3.57 -8.04
N ALA A 1053 16.66 4.75 -7.62
CA ALA A 1053 18.04 4.94 -7.19
C ALA A 1053 18.44 4.08 -5.97
N ASP A 1054 17.48 3.75 -5.08
CA ASP A 1054 17.66 2.78 -3.99
C ASP A 1054 17.73 1.30 -4.44
N GLY A 1055 17.48 1.02 -5.72
CA GLY A 1055 17.46 -0.32 -6.32
C GLY A 1055 16.11 -1.04 -6.27
N THR A 1056 15.03 -0.41 -5.77
CA THR A 1056 13.68 -0.95 -5.70
C THR A 1056 12.98 -0.93 -7.07
N PRO A 1057 12.27 -2.00 -7.48
CA PRO A 1057 11.58 -2.04 -8.77
C PRO A 1057 10.38 -1.09 -8.85
N ILE A 1058 10.20 -0.49 -10.03
CA ILE A 1058 9.04 0.27 -10.45
C ILE A 1058 8.26 -0.60 -11.43
N ILE A 1059 7.03 -0.97 -11.07
CA ILE A 1059 6.20 -1.93 -11.82
C ILE A 1059 4.95 -1.29 -12.47
N ASP A 1060 4.78 0.02 -12.29
CA ASP A 1060 3.61 0.80 -12.71
C ASP A 1060 3.99 2.11 -13.46
N MET A 1061 5.20 2.19 -14.04
CA MET A 1061 5.63 3.34 -14.85
C MET A 1061 4.86 3.40 -16.18
N THR A 1062 4.47 4.61 -16.60
CA THR A 1062 3.76 4.86 -17.87
C THR A 1062 4.71 5.31 -18.98
N THR A 1063 4.30 5.18 -20.25
CA THR A 1063 5.06 5.64 -21.44
C THR A 1063 5.60 7.08 -21.30
N SER A 1064 4.78 8.01 -20.79
CA SER A 1064 5.12 9.44 -20.67
C SER A 1064 6.10 9.74 -19.53
N GLU A 1065 6.22 8.84 -18.55
CA GLU A 1065 7.17 8.94 -17.45
C GLU A 1065 8.50 8.28 -17.79
N GLU A 1066 8.43 7.16 -18.52
CA GLU A 1066 9.59 6.40 -19.01
C GLU A 1066 10.46 7.24 -19.96
N LEU A 1067 9.84 8.05 -20.84
CA LEU A 1067 10.55 8.87 -21.83
C LEU A 1067 9.78 10.16 -22.16
N ASP A 1068 10.43 11.30 -21.99
CA ASP A 1068 9.95 12.55 -22.57
C ASP A 1068 10.07 12.47 -24.10
N GLN A 1069 8.93 12.52 -24.78
CA GLN A 1069 8.82 12.37 -26.23
C GLN A 1069 9.53 13.49 -27.02
N SER A 1070 9.85 14.62 -26.38
CA SER A 1070 10.69 15.68 -26.98
C SER A 1070 12.19 15.34 -26.97
N LYS A 1071 12.61 14.30 -26.23
CA LYS A 1071 14.00 13.86 -26.06
C LYS A 1071 14.31 12.48 -26.68
N LYS A 1072 13.36 11.89 -27.41
CA LYS A 1072 13.46 10.54 -27.99
C LYS A 1072 14.49 10.39 -29.11
N ASP A 1073 14.80 11.49 -29.80
CA ASP A 1073 15.68 11.51 -30.97
C ASP A 1073 17.10 11.93 -30.52
N VAL A 1074 18.08 11.11 -30.88
CA VAL A 1074 19.46 11.16 -30.38
C VAL A 1074 20.46 11.09 -31.53
N THR A 1075 21.72 11.42 -31.23
CA THR A 1075 22.83 11.28 -32.18
C THR A 1075 23.98 10.46 -31.59
N LEU A 1076 24.70 9.79 -32.49
CA LEU A 1076 25.99 9.16 -32.26
C LEU A 1076 27.02 9.83 -33.17
N THR A 1077 28.17 10.18 -32.61
CA THR A 1077 29.33 10.63 -33.37
C THR A 1077 30.25 9.43 -33.64
N VAL A 1078 30.55 9.15 -34.90
CA VAL A 1078 31.58 8.17 -35.30
C VAL A 1078 32.75 8.93 -35.94
N THR A 1079 33.93 8.85 -35.35
CA THR A 1079 35.13 9.52 -35.89
C THR A 1079 36.13 8.49 -36.40
N VAL A 1080 36.33 8.51 -37.71
CA VAL A 1080 37.41 7.76 -38.37
C VAL A 1080 38.69 8.58 -38.25
N LYS A 1081 39.61 8.15 -37.39
CA LYS A 1081 40.85 8.87 -37.11
C LYS A 1081 41.92 8.60 -38.17
N SER A 1082 42.51 9.68 -38.69
CA SER A 1082 43.84 9.63 -39.32
C SER A 1082 44.89 9.30 -38.27
N LYS A 1083 45.95 8.59 -38.68
CA LYS A 1083 47.20 8.58 -37.92
C LYS A 1083 47.80 9.99 -37.95
N THR A 1084 47.65 10.74 -36.86
CA THR A 1084 48.56 11.85 -36.56
C THR A 1084 49.94 11.24 -36.31
N VAL A 1085 50.81 11.33 -37.32
CA VAL A 1085 52.25 11.13 -37.10
C VAL A 1085 52.72 12.36 -36.35
N ASP A 1086 52.89 12.22 -35.04
CA ASP A 1086 53.54 13.28 -34.27
C ASP A 1086 54.99 13.43 -34.73
N SER A 1087 55.45 14.67 -34.82
CA SER A 1087 56.63 15.03 -35.62
C SER A 1087 57.83 15.34 -34.75
N GLY A 1088 58.37 14.29 -34.14
CA GLY A 1088 59.45 14.32 -33.16
C GLY A 1088 58.90 14.20 -31.73
N VAL A 1089 59.49 13.38 -30.85
CA VAL A 1089 60.82 12.76 -30.89
C VAL A 1089 60.72 11.25 -31.15
N ILE A 1090 61.72 10.64 -31.79
CA ILE A 1090 61.93 9.19 -31.68
C ILE A 1090 62.65 9.00 -30.36
N ASN A 1091 61.94 8.64 -29.29
CA ASN A 1091 62.61 8.16 -28.07
C ASN A 1091 63.17 6.78 -28.39
N ALA A 1092 64.50 6.66 -28.40
CA ALA A 1092 65.21 5.39 -28.47
C ALA A 1092 64.87 4.50 -27.26
N ALA A 1093 65.48 3.32 -27.17
CA ALA A 1093 65.45 2.55 -25.93
C ALA A 1093 66.87 2.59 -25.32
N PRO A 1094 67.03 2.94 -24.03
CA PRO A 1094 68.33 3.16 -23.41
C PRO A 1094 69.23 1.93 -23.51
N THR A 1095 70.47 2.08 -24.00
CA THR A 1095 71.35 0.95 -24.30
C THR A 1095 72.15 0.50 -23.07
N LEU A 1096 71.91 -0.73 -22.60
CA LEU A 1096 72.67 -1.38 -21.53
C LEU A 1096 73.99 -2.01 -22.05
N SER A 1097 75.11 -1.53 -21.52
CA SER A 1097 76.47 -1.97 -21.85
C SER A 1097 77.17 -2.63 -20.64
N GLY A 1098 78.13 -3.52 -20.91
CA GLY A 1098 78.90 -4.20 -19.86
C GLY A 1098 78.16 -5.31 -19.11
N VAL A 1099 76.92 -5.64 -19.51
CA VAL A 1099 76.07 -6.71 -18.93
C VAL A 1099 76.31 -8.06 -19.62
N ASP A 1100 77.57 -8.44 -19.82
CA ASP A 1100 77.94 -9.73 -20.45
C ASP A 1100 78.34 -10.76 -19.39
N ASP A 1101 78.13 -12.05 -19.65
CA ASP A 1101 78.32 -13.12 -18.64
C ASP A 1101 79.72 -13.14 -18.03
N VAL A 1102 79.80 -13.39 -16.72
CA VAL A 1102 81.06 -13.31 -15.95
C VAL A 1102 81.26 -14.52 -15.05
N THR A 1103 82.49 -15.02 -15.01
CA THR A 1103 82.91 -16.08 -14.08
C THR A 1103 83.68 -15.46 -12.91
N VAL A 1104 83.31 -15.81 -11.68
CA VAL A 1104 84.05 -15.47 -10.43
C VAL A 1104 84.36 -16.75 -9.66
N MET A 1105 85.35 -16.75 -8.76
CA MET A 1105 85.63 -17.93 -7.94
C MET A 1105 84.86 -17.90 -6.62
N VAL A 1106 84.61 -19.08 -6.04
CA VAL A 1106 84.00 -19.20 -4.70
C VAL A 1106 84.82 -18.41 -3.67
N GLY A 1107 84.17 -17.46 -3.01
CA GLY A 1107 84.75 -16.55 -2.02
C GLY A 1107 85.22 -15.19 -2.58
N ASP A 1108 85.22 -14.97 -3.89
CA ASP A 1108 85.53 -13.66 -4.47
C ASP A 1108 84.39 -12.66 -4.21
N SER A 1109 84.71 -11.37 -4.04
CA SER A 1109 83.72 -10.30 -3.91
C SER A 1109 83.19 -9.88 -5.28
N PHE A 1110 81.88 -9.98 -5.49
CA PHE A 1110 81.21 -9.57 -6.73
C PHE A 1110 80.26 -8.39 -6.48
N ASP A 1111 80.41 -7.33 -7.27
CA ASP A 1111 79.50 -6.19 -7.33
C ASP A 1111 78.72 -6.25 -8.65
N PRO A 1112 77.38 -6.44 -8.62
CA PRO A 1112 76.56 -6.52 -9.82
C PRO A 1112 76.68 -5.34 -10.79
N LEU A 1113 76.85 -4.11 -10.31
CA LEU A 1113 76.88 -2.90 -11.15
C LEU A 1113 78.29 -2.56 -11.65
N SER A 1114 79.32 -3.29 -11.23
CA SER A 1114 80.71 -3.00 -11.59
C SER A 1114 80.95 -3.14 -13.09
N GLY A 1115 81.27 -2.02 -13.75
CA GLY A 1115 81.50 -1.95 -15.19
C GLY A 1115 80.24 -2.04 -16.06
N VAL A 1116 79.05 -1.99 -15.45
CA VAL A 1116 77.76 -1.91 -16.16
C VAL A 1116 77.36 -0.45 -16.33
N THR A 1117 76.96 -0.06 -17.54
CA THR A 1117 76.50 1.31 -17.85
C THR A 1117 75.23 1.30 -18.69
N ALA A 1118 74.50 2.41 -18.69
CA ALA A 1118 73.33 2.61 -19.53
C ALA A 1118 73.37 4.00 -20.14
N THR A 1119 73.22 4.09 -21.47
CA THR A 1119 73.21 5.37 -22.18
C THR A 1119 72.08 5.40 -23.18
N ASP A 1120 71.30 6.47 -23.15
CA ASP A 1120 70.24 6.78 -24.09
C ASP A 1120 70.69 7.83 -25.13
N GLU A 1121 70.04 7.87 -26.30
CA GLU A 1121 70.36 8.84 -27.36
C GLU A 1121 69.74 10.22 -27.08
N GLU A 1122 68.59 10.28 -26.40
CA GLU A 1122 67.90 11.51 -26.01
C GLU A 1122 68.24 11.94 -24.57
N ASP A 1123 68.20 11.01 -23.60
CA ASP A 1123 68.35 11.31 -22.17
C ASP A 1123 69.80 11.19 -21.62
N GLY A 1124 70.74 10.65 -22.40
CA GLY A 1124 72.17 10.58 -22.02
C GLY A 1124 72.51 9.45 -21.04
N ASP A 1125 73.41 9.70 -20.08
CA ASP A 1125 73.88 8.65 -19.15
C ASP A 1125 72.83 8.37 -18.06
N LEU A 1126 72.29 7.15 -18.09
CA LEU A 1126 71.29 6.62 -17.18
C LEU A 1126 71.85 5.50 -16.27
N THR A 1127 73.18 5.42 -16.11
CA THR A 1127 73.84 4.35 -15.35
C THR A 1127 73.37 4.25 -13.89
N ASP A 1128 73.15 5.38 -13.22
CA ASP A 1128 72.61 5.43 -11.85
C ASP A 1128 71.13 5.02 -11.77
N SER A 1129 70.41 4.96 -12.90
CA SER A 1129 69.03 4.50 -13.02
C SER A 1129 68.91 2.99 -13.31
N ILE A 1130 70.02 2.26 -13.40
CA ILE A 1130 70.02 0.81 -13.65
C ILE A 1130 69.54 0.05 -12.41
N LYS A 1131 68.58 -0.85 -12.65
CA LYS A 1131 67.90 -1.63 -11.63
C LYS A 1131 68.16 -3.12 -11.84
N VAL A 1132 68.95 -3.72 -10.95
CA VAL A 1132 69.29 -5.15 -10.99
C VAL A 1132 68.28 -5.98 -10.21
N ILE A 1133 67.88 -7.12 -10.77
CA ILE A 1133 66.96 -8.10 -10.19
C ILE A 1133 67.68 -9.45 -10.11
N GLY A 1134 67.57 -10.13 -8.98
CA GLY A 1134 68.34 -11.35 -8.65
C GLY A 1134 69.48 -11.09 -7.67
N SER A 1135 70.22 -12.13 -7.32
CA SER A 1135 71.36 -12.05 -6.38
C SER A 1135 72.32 -13.22 -6.57
N VAL A 1136 73.63 -12.95 -6.57
CA VAL A 1136 74.70 -13.95 -6.68
C VAL A 1136 75.21 -14.33 -5.29
N ASP A 1137 75.20 -15.62 -4.95
CA ASP A 1137 75.84 -16.13 -3.74
C ASP A 1137 77.25 -16.64 -4.07
N THR A 1138 78.25 -15.75 -4.03
CA THR A 1138 79.64 -16.13 -4.32
C THR A 1138 80.26 -17.10 -3.31
N THR A 1139 79.56 -17.49 -2.24
CA THR A 1139 80.03 -18.52 -1.30
C THR A 1139 79.78 -19.96 -1.78
N LYS A 1140 79.03 -20.15 -2.87
CA LYS A 1140 78.74 -21.47 -3.46
C LYS A 1140 78.99 -21.46 -4.96
N ALA A 1141 79.49 -22.56 -5.50
CA ALA A 1141 79.63 -22.71 -6.95
C ALA A 1141 78.26 -23.03 -7.58
N GLY A 1142 77.99 -22.42 -8.73
CA GLY A 1142 76.70 -22.46 -9.41
C GLY A 1142 76.56 -21.30 -10.39
N GLU A 1143 75.47 -21.29 -11.15
CA GLU A 1143 75.13 -20.19 -12.07
C GLU A 1143 73.98 -19.38 -11.51
N TYR A 1144 74.19 -18.07 -11.44
CA TYR A 1144 73.29 -17.11 -10.81
C TYR A 1144 72.92 -16.04 -11.84
N GLU A 1145 71.67 -16.03 -12.27
CA GLU A 1145 71.19 -15.07 -13.26
C GLU A 1145 70.81 -13.74 -12.60
N LEU A 1146 71.18 -12.63 -13.27
CA LEU A 1146 70.84 -11.27 -12.89
C LEU A 1146 70.21 -10.55 -14.09
N THR A 1147 69.03 -9.95 -13.90
CA THR A 1147 68.35 -9.14 -14.91
C THR A 1147 68.59 -7.66 -14.61
N TYR A 1148 69.16 -6.93 -15.56
CA TYR A 1148 69.41 -5.49 -15.47
C TYR A 1148 68.36 -4.78 -16.30
N ILE A 1149 67.62 -3.85 -15.69
CA ILE A 1149 66.58 -3.05 -16.35
C ILE A 1149 66.91 -1.57 -16.18
N VAL A 1150 66.80 -0.80 -17.25
CA VAL A 1150 66.83 0.67 -17.21
C VAL A 1150 65.59 1.23 -17.92
N THR A 1151 65.19 2.44 -17.57
CA THR A 1151 64.01 3.13 -18.11
C THR A 1151 64.36 4.60 -18.27
N ASP A 1152 64.09 5.17 -19.45
CA ASP A 1152 64.29 6.59 -19.74
C ASP A 1152 63.15 7.47 -19.17
N SER A 1153 63.24 8.79 -19.36
CA SER A 1153 62.29 9.75 -18.81
C SER A 1153 60.93 9.75 -19.52
N GLN A 1154 60.85 9.25 -20.76
CA GLN A 1154 59.61 9.17 -21.55
C GLN A 1154 58.92 7.79 -21.42
N GLY A 1155 59.64 6.80 -20.88
CA GLY A 1155 59.13 5.53 -20.37
C GLY A 1155 59.54 4.28 -21.15
N ALA A 1156 60.38 4.38 -22.19
CA ALA A 1156 60.88 3.19 -22.88
C ALA A 1156 61.98 2.49 -22.05
N LYS A 1157 62.24 1.21 -22.37
CA LYS A 1157 62.94 0.29 -21.46
C LYS A 1157 63.80 -0.70 -22.22
N THR A 1158 64.97 -0.95 -21.67
CA THR A 1158 65.83 -2.05 -22.07
C THR A 1158 66.08 -2.96 -20.87
N SER A 1159 66.05 -4.26 -21.12
CA SER A 1159 66.37 -5.29 -20.14
C SER A 1159 67.40 -6.24 -20.75
N LYS A 1160 68.44 -6.57 -20.01
CA LYS A 1160 69.44 -7.58 -20.40
C LYS A 1160 69.78 -8.47 -19.21
N ASN A 1161 69.82 -9.78 -19.44
CA ASN A 1161 70.25 -10.75 -18.44
C ASN A 1161 71.76 -10.99 -18.56
N ARG A 1162 72.38 -11.28 -17.41
CA ARG A 1162 73.77 -11.74 -17.27
C ARG A 1162 73.74 -12.97 -16.37
N VAL A 1163 74.39 -14.04 -16.79
CA VAL A 1163 74.71 -15.20 -15.95
C VAL A 1163 76.05 -14.93 -15.24
N VAL A 1164 76.06 -15.13 -13.93
CA VAL A 1164 77.27 -15.08 -13.11
C VAL A 1164 77.61 -16.49 -12.66
N THR A 1165 78.59 -17.11 -13.32
CA THR A 1165 79.05 -18.46 -12.99
C THR A 1165 80.09 -18.40 -11.87
N VAL A 1166 79.68 -18.73 -10.64
CA VAL A 1166 80.60 -18.91 -9.52
C VAL A 1166 81.23 -20.31 -9.64
N LYS A 1167 82.57 -20.41 -9.73
CA LYS A 1167 83.29 -21.69 -9.89
C LYS A 1167 84.16 -22.00 -8.68
N THR A 1168 84.28 -23.28 -8.33
CA THR A 1168 85.29 -23.74 -7.37
C THR A 1168 86.69 -23.52 -7.94
N LYS A 1169 87.64 -23.17 -7.08
CA LYS A 1169 89.01 -22.78 -7.45
C LYS A 1169 89.93 -24.00 -7.53
N ASP A 1170 89.51 -25.00 -8.32
CA ASP A 1170 90.10 -26.34 -8.35
C ASP A 1170 91.40 -26.44 -9.17
N SER A 1171 92.23 -27.42 -8.81
CA SER A 1171 93.62 -27.53 -9.23
C SER A 1171 93.87 -28.67 -10.24
N GLY A 1172 93.94 -28.32 -11.53
CA GLY A 1172 94.25 -29.25 -12.63
C GLY A 1172 93.03 -30.08 -13.11
N GLU A 1173 92.98 -30.60 -14.34
CA GLU A 1173 93.95 -30.59 -15.46
C GLU A 1173 93.24 -30.32 -16.81
N ALA A 1174 94.00 -29.90 -17.82
CA ALA A 1174 93.64 -29.92 -19.26
C ALA A 1174 94.32 -31.16 -19.92
N PRO A 1175 94.07 -31.60 -21.19
CA PRO A 1175 93.83 -30.84 -22.44
C PRO A 1175 92.45 -31.12 -23.10
N ASP A 1176 91.89 -30.36 -24.07
CA ASP A 1176 92.40 -29.81 -25.37
C ASP A 1176 92.47 -30.90 -26.48
N PRO A 1177 92.22 -30.65 -27.80
CA PRO A 1177 92.07 -29.36 -28.49
C PRO A 1177 90.87 -29.14 -29.44
N ASN A 1178 90.73 -27.88 -29.87
CA ASN A 1178 89.99 -27.33 -31.03
C ASN A 1178 90.86 -27.52 -32.32
N PRO A 1179 90.89 -26.70 -33.41
CA PRO A 1179 90.01 -25.63 -33.94
C PRO A 1179 89.65 -25.74 -35.45
N GLY A 1180 88.83 -24.80 -35.97
CA GLY A 1180 88.93 -24.40 -37.40
C GLY A 1180 87.67 -23.93 -38.15
N GLN A 1181 87.28 -22.67 -38.01
CA GLN A 1181 86.61 -21.87 -39.07
C GLN A 1181 87.70 -21.29 -40.03
N PRO A 1182 87.41 -20.70 -41.24
CA PRO A 1182 86.22 -19.88 -41.56
C PRO A 1182 85.65 -19.87 -43.02
N SER A 1183 84.60 -19.06 -43.21
CA SER A 1183 84.27 -18.17 -44.36
C SER A 1183 83.71 -18.68 -45.71
N ASN A 1184 82.43 -18.33 -45.96
CA ASN A 1184 81.87 -17.53 -47.10
C ASN A 1184 82.01 -18.04 -48.59
N PRO A 1185 81.26 -17.49 -49.60
CA PRO A 1185 80.03 -16.66 -49.59
C PRO A 1185 78.90 -17.12 -50.57
N ASN A 1186 77.76 -16.40 -50.53
CA ASN A 1186 76.78 -16.11 -51.61
C ASN A 1186 76.13 -17.21 -52.50
N GLY A 1187 74.78 -17.14 -52.61
CA GLY A 1187 74.21 -16.61 -53.86
C GLY A 1187 73.09 -17.37 -54.60
N SER A 1188 71.83 -17.15 -54.21
CA SER A 1188 70.55 -17.35 -54.95
C SER A 1188 70.14 -18.76 -55.45
N GLY A 1189 68.83 -19.05 -55.44
CA GLY A 1189 68.25 -20.33 -55.89
C GLY A 1189 66.79 -20.55 -55.46
N ASP A 1190 65.86 -20.11 -56.31
CA ASP A 1190 64.38 -20.04 -56.14
C ASP A 1190 63.62 -21.32 -55.68
N LYS A 1191 62.48 -21.10 -54.97
CA LYS A 1191 61.29 -21.97 -54.70
C LYS A 1191 61.22 -23.08 -53.60
N ALA A 1192 60.09 -22.98 -52.87
CA ALA A 1192 59.20 -24.03 -52.31
C ALA A 1192 59.42 -24.63 -50.88
N ASP A 1193 58.64 -24.05 -49.94
CA ASP A 1193 57.99 -24.56 -48.70
C ASP A 1193 57.14 -25.86 -48.94
N PRO A 1194 56.47 -26.60 -47.99
CA PRO A 1194 56.25 -26.66 -46.51
C PRO A 1194 57.20 -26.44 -45.30
N SER A 1195 56.73 -25.67 -44.29
CA SER A 1195 56.37 -26.06 -42.88
C SER A 1195 57.36 -25.73 -41.71
N VAL A 1196 57.01 -25.42 -40.43
CA VAL A 1196 55.75 -25.29 -39.60
C VAL A 1196 55.95 -24.31 -38.38
N ASN A 1197 54.95 -23.46 -37.97
CA ASN A 1197 54.71 -22.85 -36.62
C ASN A 1197 55.89 -22.09 -35.89
N PRO A 1198 55.89 -21.64 -34.58
CA PRO A 1198 54.93 -21.64 -33.44
C PRO A 1198 54.79 -20.29 -32.61
N THR A 1199 54.99 -20.30 -31.26
CA THR A 1199 54.36 -19.45 -30.17
C THR A 1199 55.18 -19.48 -28.83
N ASP A 1200 55.01 -18.74 -27.69
CA ASP A 1200 54.25 -17.53 -27.19
C ASP A 1200 54.53 -17.23 -25.65
N LYS A 1201 54.52 -15.95 -25.15
CA LYS A 1201 54.48 -15.43 -23.70
C LYS A 1201 55.70 -15.66 -22.72
N THR A 1202 55.95 -15.03 -21.52
CA THR A 1202 55.33 -13.99 -20.60
C THR A 1202 56.28 -13.42 -19.46
N ASP A 1203 55.91 -12.27 -18.81
CA ASP A 1203 56.10 -11.80 -17.38
C ASP A 1203 57.41 -11.12 -16.76
N GLY A 1204 57.33 -10.47 -15.55
CA GLY A 1204 58.30 -9.51 -14.86
C GLY A 1204 58.27 -9.49 -13.27
N ASP A 1205 58.74 -8.58 -12.35
CA ASP A 1205 59.38 -7.21 -12.18
C ASP A 1205 59.78 -6.90 -10.66
N LYS A 1206 60.67 -5.90 -10.29
CA LYS A 1206 60.82 -5.03 -9.02
C LYS A 1206 62.31 -4.53 -8.77
N THR A 1207 62.79 -3.52 -7.99
CA THR A 1207 62.34 -2.57 -6.90
C THR A 1207 62.61 -1.04 -7.21
N THR A 1208 63.35 -0.06 -6.58
CA THR A 1208 64.35 0.12 -5.43
C THR A 1208 64.48 1.64 -4.95
N THR A 1209 65.48 2.16 -4.15
CA THR A 1209 65.44 3.51 -3.39
C THR A 1209 66.76 4.29 -2.96
N GLY A 1210 66.76 5.65 -2.76
CA GLY A 1210 67.68 6.40 -1.81
C GLY A 1210 67.92 7.98 -1.86
N SER A 1211 68.29 8.64 -0.72
CA SER A 1211 68.97 9.99 -0.48
C SER A 1211 68.21 11.36 -0.26
N SER A 1212 68.88 12.43 0.28
CA SER A 1212 68.26 13.69 0.84
C SER A 1212 69.18 14.92 1.18
N GLN A 1213 68.68 16.20 1.15
CA GLN A 1213 68.81 17.24 2.24
C GLN A 1213 68.15 18.64 1.99
N SER A 1214 67.69 19.31 3.07
CA SER A 1214 67.31 20.77 3.21
C SER A 1214 66.04 21.29 2.49
N GLU A 1215 65.61 22.57 2.59
CA GLU A 1215 64.99 23.36 3.70
C GLU A 1215 64.36 24.68 3.13
N ASP A 1216 63.42 25.45 3.71
CA ASP A 1216 62.59 25.34 4.93
C ASP A 1216 61.18 25.98 4.79
N LYS A 1217 61.04 27.31 4.57
CA LYS A 1217 59.77 28.08 4.82
C LYS A 1217 59.47 29.24 3.84
N PRO A 1218 58.19 29.70 3.69
CA PRO A 1218 57.08 29.61 4.65
C PRO A 1218 55.83 28.79 4.22
N GLN A 1219 54.73 28.96 4.98
CA GLN A 1219 53.46 28.18 5.01
C GLN A 1219 52.60 28.36 3.73
N SER A 1220 51.52 27.59 3.44
CA SER A 1220 50.55 26.90 4.34
C SER A 1220 49.63 25.86 3.65
N LEU A 1221 49.07 24.90 4.43
CA LEU A 1221 47.84 24.10 4.19
C LEU A 1221 47.80 23.14 2.95
N SER A 1222 47.12 21.98 2.94
CA SER A 1222 46.49 21.14 4.00
C SER A 1222 46.34 19.67 3.51
N ARG A 1223 45.95 18.74 4.41
CA ARG A 1223 45.78 17.27 4.22
C ARG A 1223 44.48 16.93 3.43
N THR A 1224 44.15 15.70 2.96
CA THR A 1224 44.31 14.33 3.52
C THR A 1224 44.24 13.18 2.49
N GLY A 1225 44.92 12.06 2.76
CA GLY A 1225 44.48 10.68 2.45
C GLY A 1225 44.14 9.91 3.77
N VAL A 1226 44.11 8.57 3.89
CA VAL A 1226 44.54 7.43 3.05
C VAL A 1226 43.65 6.19 3.36
N ALA A 1227 43.80 5.11 2.59
CA ALA A 1227 43.02 3.87 2.51
C ALA A 1227 43.04 2.87 3.72
N VAL A 1228 42.38 1.73 3.49
CA VAL A 1228 42.18 0.53 4.33
C VAL A 1228 43.35 -0.48 4.20
N VAL A 1229 43.56 -1.41 5.17
CA VAL A 1229 43.85 -2.88 4.97
C VAL A 1229 44.33 -3.65 6.23
N SER A 1230 43.62 -4.73 6.59
CA SER A 1230 44.07 -5.91 7.41
C SER A 1230 44.48 -5.68 8.90
N LEU A 1231 44.80 -6.69 9.75
CA LEU A 1231 44.96 -8.16 9.63
C LEU A 1231 44.58 -8.84 10.98
N ALA A 1232 44.65 -10.18 11.10
CA ALA A 1232 44.21 -10.96 12.26
C ALA A 1232 45.36 -11.66 13.04
N GLY A 1233 45.12 -12.01 14.31
CA GLY A 1233 46.02 -12.79 15.18
C GLY A 1233 45.40 -13.04 16.57
N ALA A 1234 45.78 -14.12 17.29
CA ALA A 1234 45.06 -14.57 18.50
C ALA A 1234 45.93 -15.20 19.62
N ALA A 1235 45.59 -14.90 20.88
CA ALA A 1235 45.93 -15.61 22.14
C ALA A 1235 45.36 -14.82 23.36
N MET A 1236 45.19 -15.34 24.59
CA MET A 1236 44.68 -16.63 25.11
C MET A 1236 44.48 -16.48 26.66
N LEU A 1237 43.67 -17.36 27.29
CA LEU A 1237 43.66 -17.74 28.73
C LEU A 1237 43.00 -16.85 29.83
N LEU A 1238 41.95 -17.43 30.46
CA LEU A 1238 41.66 -17.50 31.93
C LEU A 1238 41.17 -16.23 32.70
N ALA A 1239 40.20 -16.30 33.64
CA ALA A 1239 39.35 -17.41 34.13
C ALA A 1239 38.11 -16.96 34.93
N VAL A 1240 37.00 -17.75 34.84
CA VAL A 1240 36.12 -18.30 35.93
C VAL A 1240 35.59 -17.33 37.03
N ALA A 1241 34.30 -17.27 37.43
CA ALA A 1241 33.12 -18.15 37.27
C ALA A 1241 31.81 -17.31 37.06
N GLY A 1242 30.62 -17.87 36.80
CA GLY A 1242 30.25 -19.30 36.78
C GLY A 1242 28.91 -19.60 36.06
N ILE A 1243 28.73 -20.88 35.74
CA ILE A 1243 27.65 -21.48 34.92
C ILE A 1243 26.43 -21.79 35.84
N VAL A 1244 25.18 -21.97 35.37
CA VAL A 1244 24.59 -23.27 34.97
C VAL A 1244 23.16 -23.12 34.38
N LEU A 1245 22.95 -23.76 33.22
CA LEU A 1245 21.75 -24.37 32.59
C LEU A 1245 20.33 -24.06 33.16
N SER A 1246 19.34 -23.54 32.40
CA SER A 1246 18.67 -24.02 31.16
C SER A 1246 17.71 -25.24 31.28
N ILE A 1247 16.65 -25.24 30.45
CA ILE A 1247 15.87 -26.40 29.89
C ILE A 1247 14.44 -26.72 30.45
N TRP A 1248 13.46 -26.48 29.55
CA TRP A 1248 12.20 -27.21 29.23
C TRP A 1248 10.86 -27.10 30.02
N ARG A 1249 9.87 -26.62 29.24
CA ARG A 1249 8.55 -27.22 28.89
C ARG A 1249 7.37 -27.34 29.90
N LYS A 1250 6.22 -26.90 29.35
CA LYS A 1250 4.86 -27.48 29.35
C LYS A 1250 3.83 -27.07 30.41
N ARG A 1251 2.83 -26.33 29.88
CA ARG A 1251 1.37 -26.51 29.99
C ARG A 1251 0.64 -26.10 31.28
N SER A 1252 -0.63 -25.72 31.04
CA SER A 1252 -1.73 -25.41 31.97
C SER A 1252 -1.52 -24.20 32.89
N VAL A 1253 -2.56 -23.42 33.18
CA VAL A 1253 -3.97 -23.55 32.73
C VAL A 1253 -4.23 -22.66 31.52
#